data_AF-A0A501QIW2-F1
#
_entry.id   AF-A0A501QIW2-F1
#
_cell.length_a   1.000
_cell.length_b   1.000
_cell.length_c   1.000
_cell.angle_alpha   90.00
_cell.angle_beta   90.00
_cell.angle_gamma   90.00
#
_symmetry.space_group_name_H-M   'P 1'
#
loop_
_entity.id
_entity.type
_entity.pdbx_description
1 polymer ?
#
loop_
_entity_poly.entity_id
_entity_poly.type
_entity_poly.pdbx_seq_one_letter_code
_entity_poly.pdbx_strand_id
1 'polypeptide(L)'
;GQTYTVYVKDANGCEITPLTFTINVGVDIQPTATVVPNCTANVPGNTVTIGVNPAVASQVQYSLDGVTYIASNVFTNVAPGTHTAYVQHTNGCTKTVPFTINVLQPVVANANVTANVLCFGQSTGSIQVTATGGTGTIEYAISPAFTYGTSNTFNNLAAGTYTIRVKDNIGCEITLANITVTQPAAALSATVGGTHEICLGENNGTITITPAGGTAPYTTSLDSNNPADFTSTLNYTNLNGGQTYTIYVKDANGCQITPLTFTINRGVDIRPTATVVPNCTNNVPGNTVTINVNPAVVTQVQYSLDGINYVASNTFTNLAPGNHTAFVKHLNGCVKPVTFTINTLLPVAANANVTANVLCFGQSTGRIQVTASGGTGVYQYAISPAYSYSSSSTFNNLAAGIYSVKVKDVNGCEITLTNITVTQPAAALTAIVTGTPETCDGLDNGTITIVPSGGTAPYYTSLNSNNPANFTTTLNYTGLIGGRQYTVYVKDANGCQITPVVFRVNEGLNLQPTAVVATNCNGNTPGNTVTVSVNPAAVNDVQYSLDGINYVNSNVFNNLPVGTHTIYVKHTNGCTKTTSVRINAVTPITANATAVNATCNGLSNGRITITASGGTGPLQYGISPDFNLSSSNVFQNLAAGNYIVRAVDSKGCYKEVNIAVTEPNALLATAIDVLQEICVDDDNGAIEISVTGGTAPYSTSLSENGTYVRNEFLYENLDGGQTYTIYVKDAKGCTTSLQVTLDAPIDIDADENIVYNCNGNTVTISVNPSVANDVTYTLDGGTPQIGNIFTDLSNGRHTVEVFHASACTDTVSFFISNAVPVTVTLAETGLNKITATASGGTGNYTYTFNGYDNGRNNVYVFYQSGAYEVVVTDSNGCEARATINVVFVDITIPNVTTPNDDGDNDTWSPGNTQNYPNITTDIFDRYGRKIATLRQGQSWDGRYNGTELPSGDYWYLIKLGNPNDNREFVGNFTIYR
;
A
#
# COMPACT_ATOMS: atom_id res chain seq x y z
N GLY A 1 -61.45 -133.82 -2.08
CA GLY A 1 -62.21 -134.49 -1.01
C GLY A 1 -63.24 -135.43 -1.57
N GLN A 2 -62.84 -136.39 -2.42
CA GLN A 2 -63.70 -137.46 -2.92
C GLN A 2 -63.04 -138.80 -2.61
N THR A 3 -63.85 -139.79 -2.22
CA THR A 3 -63.41 -141.15 -1.93
C THR A 3 -63.79 -142.05 -3.10
N TYR A 4 -62.81 -142.79 -3.63
CA TYR A 4 -63.00 -143.75 -4.70
C TYR A 4 -62.89 -145.16 -4.13
N THR A 5 -63.78 -146.05 -4.58
CA THR A 5 -63.77 -147.48 -4.24
C THR A 5 -63.27 -148.26 -5.45
N VAL A 6 -62.18 -149.01 -5.30
CA VAL A 6 -61.54 -149.78 -6.35
C VAL A 6 -61.83 -151.26 -6.13
N TYR A 7 -62.43 -151.89 -7.15
CA TYR A 7 -62.74 -153.31 -7.20
C TYR A 7 -61.66 -154.00 -8.01
N VAL A 8 -61.12 -155.11 -7.51
CA VAL A 8 -60.11 -155.92 -8.20
C VAL A 8 -60.61 -157.35 -8.29
N LYS A 9 -60.72 -157.84 -9.53
CA LYS A 9 -61.23 -159.16 -9.88
C LYS A 9 -60.18 -159.87 -10.73
N ASP A 10 -59.95 -161.15 -10.46
CA ASP A 10 -59.05 -161.96 -11.29
C ASP A 10 -59.74 -162.47 -12.56
N ALA A 11 -58.96 -163.08 -13.45
CA ALA A 11 -59.46 -163.61 -14.72
C ALA A 11 -60.42 -164.81 -14.57
N ASN A 12 -60.50 -165.42 -13.38
CA ASN A 12 -61.40 -166.52 -13.06
C ASN A 12 -62.68 -166.05 -12.33
N GLY A 13 -62.85 -164.73 -12.14
CA GLY A 13 -64.03 -164.12 -11.55
C GLY A 13 -64.01 -164.02 -10.02
N CYS A 14 -62.94 -164.41 -9.35
CA CYS A 14 -62.79 -164.21 -7.92
C CYS A 14 -62.46 -162.74 -7.61
N GLU A 15 -63.16 -162.16 -6.64
CA GLU A 15 -63.12 -160.73 -6.31
C GLU A 15 -62.72 -160.58 -4.85
N ILE A 16 -61.71 -159.75 -4.58
CA ILE A 16 -61.34 -159.40 -3.20
C ILE A 16 -62.24 -158.27 -2.67
N THR A 17 -62.32 -158.13 -1.34
CA THR A 17 -63.04 -157.01 -0.72
C THR A 17 -62.51 -155.68 -1.27
N PRO A 18 -63.37 -154.76 -1.75
CA PRO A 18 -62.93 -153.54 -2.42
C PRO A 18 -62.13 -152.61 -1.50
N LEU A 19 -61.10 -151.98 -2.06
CA LEU A 19 -60.25 -151.01 -1.35
C LEU A 19 -60.75 -149.59 -1.60
N THR A 20 -60.74 -148.74 -0.57
CA THR A 20 -61.12 -147.32 -0.66
C THR A 20 -59.92 -146.39 -0.53
N PHE A 21 -59.90 -145.31 -1.29
CA PHE A 21 -58.87 -144.27 -1.25
C PHE A 21 -59.48 -142.88 -1.37
N THR A 22 -59.04 -141.92 -0.54
CA THR A 22 -59.58 -140.55 -0.50
C THR A 22 -58.55 -139.53 -0.93
N ILE A 23 -58.88 -138.69 -1.91
CA ILE A 23 -58.06 -137.54 -2.30
C ILE A 23 -58.58 -136.29 -1.57
N ASN A 24 -57.70 -135.59 -0.85
CA ASN A 24 -58.03 -134.38 -0.09
C ASN A 24 -58.40 -133.18 -1.00
N VAL A 25 -58.89 -132.07 -0.43
CA VAL A 25 -59.16 -130.83 -1.19
C VAL A 25 -57.86 -130.03 -1.34
N GLY A 26 -57.64 -129.40 -2.49
CA GLY A 26 -56.47 -128.55 -2.72
C GLY A 26 -56.52 -127.24 -1.92
N VAL A 27 -55.35 -126.66 -1.65
CA VAL A 27 -55.21 -125.39 -0.92
C VAL A 27 -55.11 -124.23 -1.91
N ASP A 28 -55.84 -123.14 -1.64
CA ASP A 28 -55.77 -121.90 -2.43
C ASP A 28 -54.81 -120.89 -1.79
N ILE A 29 -53.81 -120.46 -2.57
CA ILE A 29 -52.75 -119.54 -2.18
C ILE A 29 -52.82 -118.34 -3.12
N GLN A 30 -53.02 -117.14 -2.56
CA GLN A 30 -53.16 -115.88 -3.29
C GLN A 30 -51.98 -114.95 -2.93
N PRO A 31 -50.82 -115.09 -3.60
CA PRO A 31 -49.63 -114.30 -3.28
C PRO A 31 -49.69 -112.89 -3.86
N THR A 32 -49.19 -111.91 -3.09
CA THR A 32 -48.96 -110.52 -3.52
C THR A 32 -47.51 -110.12 -3.22
N ALA A 33 -46.99 -109.09 -3.89
CA ALA A 33 -45.65 -108.57 -3.65
C ALA A 33 -45.67 -107.05 -3.54
N THR A 34 -45.14 -106.50 -2.45
CA THR A 34 -44.98 -105.07 -2.23
C THR A 34 -43.49 -104.73 -2.25
N VAL A 35 -43.09 -103.85 -3.18
CA VAL A 35 -41.72 -103.32 -3.27
C VAL A 35 -41.67 -101.97 -2.58
N VAL A 36 -40.81 -101.83 -1.57
CA VAL A 36 -40.52 -100.55 -0.92
C VAL A 36 -39.05 -100.19 -1.19
N PRO A 37 -38.78 -99.13 -1.97
CA PRO A 37 -37.44 -98.55 -2.09
C PRO A 37 -36.87 -98.21 -0.71
N ASN A 38 -35.60 -98.49 -0.52
CA ASN A 38 -34.84 -98.08 0.65
C ASN A 38 -33.46 -97.60 0.23
N CYS A 39 -32.71 -97.03 1.16
CA CYS A 39 -31.31 -96.72 0.92
C CYS A 39 -30.49 -96.95 2.18
N THR A 40 -29.24 -97.39 2.01
CA THR A 40 -28.28 -97.54 3.11
C THR A 40 -26.92 -97.08 2.62
N ALA A 41 -26.31 -96.10 3.31
CA ALA A 41 -25.02 -95.52 2.94
C ALA A 41 -24.93 -95.07 1.46
N ASN A 42 -25.98 -94.43 0.95
CA ASN A 42 -26.13 -94.01 -0.46
C ASN A 42 -26.08 -95.15 -1.49
N VAL A 43 -26.33 -96.39 -1.08
CA VAL A 43 -26.60 -97.52 -1.97
C VAL A 43 -28.11 -97.74 -2.02
N PRO A 44 -28.78 -97.47 -3.15
CA PRO A 44 -30.20 -97.75 -3.31
C PRO A 44 -30.47 -99.25 -3.22
N GLY A 45 -31.44 -99.61 -2.39
CA GLY A 45 -31.88 -100.98 -2.19
C GLY A 45 -33.40 -101.08 -2.27
N ASN A 46 -33.91 -102.30 -2.16
CA ASN A 46 -35.33 -102.58 -2.16
C ASN A 46 -35.64 -103.65 -1.12
N THR A 47 -36.68 -103.40 -0.32
CA THR A 47 -37.30 -104.44 0.49
C THR A 47 -38.53 -104.94 -0.25
N VAL A 48 -38.59 -106.25 -0.48
CA VAL A 48 -39.76 -106.91 -1.06
C VAL A 48 -40.44 -107.70 0.03
N THR A 49 -41.70 -107.39 0.30
CA THR A 49 -42.55 -108.14 1.23
C THR A 49 -43.60 -108.91 0.43
N ILE A 50 -43.60 -110.23 0.60
CA ILE A 50 -44.56 -111.12 -0.05
C ILE A 50 -45.76 -111.32 0.88
N GLY A 51 -46.94 -110.89 0.43
CA GLY A 51 -48.21 -111.13 1.12
C GLY A 51 -48.86 -112.42 0.66
N VAL A 52 -49.70 -113.00 1.52
CA VAL A 52 -50.57 -114.14 1.19
C VAL A 52 -51.92 -113.97 1.89
N ASN A 53 -52.95 -114.66 1.41
CA ASN A 53 -54.23 -114.77 2.09
C ASN A 53 -54.05 -115.37 3.52
N PRO A 54 -54.65 -114.78 4.59
CA PRO A 54 -54.37 -115.18 5.97
C PRO A 54 -54.58 -116.66 6.30
N ALA A 55 -55.51 -117.32 5.60
CA ALA A 55 -55.87 -118.72 5.81
C ALA A 55 -54.70 -119.71 5.64
N VAL A 56 -53.65 -119.34 4.90
CA VAL A 56 -52.47 -120.19 4.64
C VAL A 56 -51.17 -119.63 5.24
N ALA A 57 -51.20 -118.44 5.84
CA ALA A 57 -50.01 -117.65 6.17
C ALA A 57 -49.02 -118.34 7.15
N SER A 58 -49.52 -119.19 8.06
CA SER A 58 -48.70 -119.97 9.00
C SER A 58 -48.23 -121.32 8.45
N GLN A 59 -48.64 -121.68 7.23
CA GLN A 59 -48.41 -122.99 6.61
C GLN A 59 -47.66 -122.88 5.27
N VAL A 60 -47.08 -121.71 4.98
CA VAL A 60 -46.31 -121.42 3.76
C VAL A 60 -44.87 -120.99 4.06
N GLN A 61 -44.01 -121.20 3.07
CA GLN A 61 -42.66 -120.68 3.00
C GLN A 61 -42.48 -119.93 1.67
N TYR A 62 -41.52 -119.00 1.63
CA TYR A 62 -41.34 -118.02 0.57
C TYR A 62 -39.98 -118.19 -0.09
N SER A 63 -39.90 -117.93 -1.40
CA SER A 63 -38.67 -118.01 -2.18
C SER A 63 -38.68 -116.98 -3.32
N LEU A 64 -37.51 -116.56 -3.77
CA LEU A 64 -37.32 -115.74 -4.99
C LEU A 64 -36.61 -116.50 -6.13
N ASP A 65 -36.03 -117.66 -5.86
CA ASP A 65 -35.33 -118.52 -6.83
C ASP A 65 -36.16 -119.76 -7.25
N GLY A 66 -37.29 -120.01 -6.56
CA GLY A 66 -38.15 -121.18 -6.75
C GLY A 66 -37.62 -122.48 -6.13
N VAL A 67 -36.44 -122.46 -5.50
CA VAL A 67 -35.70 -123.63 -5.01
C VAL A 67 -35.45 -123.54 -3.50
N THR A 68 -34.99 -122.40 -3.01
CA THR A 68 -34.65 -122.15 -1.61
C THR A 68 -35.80 -121.45 -0.90
N TYR A 69 -36.56 -122.18 -0.09
CA TYR A 69 -37.71 -121.66 0.64
C TYR A 69 -37.35 -121.32 2.10
N ILE A 70 -37.78 -120.15 2.56
CA ILE A 70 -37.55 -119.62 3.92
C ILE A 70 -38.86 -119.23 4.59
N ALA A 71 -38.86 -119.16 5.92
CA ALA A 71 -40.04 -118.74 6.69
C ALA A 71 -40.30 -117.22 6.66
N SER A 72 -39.28 -116.39 6.38
CA SER A 72 -39.45 -114.95 6.21
C SER A 72 -40.18 -114.64 4.92
N ASN A 73 -41.21 -113.79 4.99
CA ASN A 73 -41.86 -113.23 3.81
C ASN A 73 -41.23 -111.90 3.34
N VAL A 74 -40.20 -111.42 4.05
CA VAL A 74 -39.46 -110.20 3.74
C VAL A 74 -38.09 -110.57 3.16
N PHE A 75 -37.78 -110.01 1.99
CA PHE A 75 -36.50 -110.11 1.31
C PHE A 75 -35.90 -108.71 1.18
N THR A 76 -34.68 -108.52 1.69
CA THR A 76 -33.94 -107.26 1.61
C THR A 76 -32.88 -107.31 0.52
N ASN A 77 -32.51 -106.15 -0.02
CA ASN A 77 -31.46 -105.98 -1.04
C ASN A 77 -31.71 -106.81 -2.31
N VAL A 78 -32.98 -106.98 -2.69
CA VAL A 78 -33.33 -107.65 -3.96
C VAL A 78 -32.89 -106.75 -5.12
N ALA A 79 -32.08 -107.29 -6.03
CA ALA A 79 -31.50 -106.56 -7.14
C ALA A 79 -32.58 -106.01 -8.11
N PRO A 80 -32.34 -104.90 -8.82
CA PRO A 80 -33.25 -104.42 -9.86
C PRO A 80 -33.54 -105.46 -10.95
N GLY A 81 -34.74 -105.42 -11.53
CA GLY A 81 -35.18 -106.35 -12.57
C GLY A 81 -36.58 -106.94 -12.35
N THR A 82 -36.96 -107.86 -13.22
CA THR A 82 -38.21 -108.64 -13.11
C THR A 82 -37.95 -109.91 -12.30
N HIS A 83 -38.74 -110.11 -11.25
CA HIS A 83 -38.62 -111.25 -10.33
C HIS A 83 -39.94 -112.01 -10.25
N THR A 84 -39.86 -113.25 -9.80
CA THR A 84 -41.03 -114.06 -9.44
C THR A 84 -40.87 -114.51 -8.00
N ALA A 85 -41.80 -114.13 -7.12
CA ALA A 85 -41.86 -114.71 -5.78
C ALA A 85 -42.68 -116.00 -5.83
N TYR A 86 -42.16 -117.02 -5.15
CA TYR A 86 -42.75 -118.34 -5.01
C TYR A 86 -43.23 -118.50 -3.57
N VAL A 87 -44.46 -118.97 -3.40
CA VAL A 87 -45.05 -119.30 -2.11
C VAL A 87 -45.43 -120.78 -2.14
N GLN A 88 -44.76 -121.58 -1.32
CA GLN A 88 -45.02 -123.01 -1.19
C GLN A 88 -45.68 -123.33 0.14
N HIS A 89 -46.80 -124.04 0.10
CA HIS A 89 -47.46 -124.59 1.26
C HIS A 89 -46.79 -125.90 1.72
N THR A 90 -46.91 -126.23 3.01
CA THR A 90 -46.39 -127.48 3.64
C THR A 90 -46.86 -128.79 3.00
N ASN A 91 -47.80 -128.76 2.05
CA ASN A 91 -48.28 -129.92 1.28
C ASN A 91 -47.65 -130.01 -0.13
N GLY A 92 -46.70 -129.15 -0.46
CA GLY A 92 -46.02 -129.08 -1.77
C GLY A 92 -46.71 -128.20 -2.82
N CYS A 93 -47.88 -127.61 -2.53
CA CYS A 93 -48.55 -126.69 -3.46
C CYS A 93 -47.77 -125.36 -3.56
N THR A 94 -47.27 -125.01 -4.75
CA THR A 94 -46.57 -123.75 -5.00
C THR A 94 -47.39 -122.82 -5.90
N LYS A 95 -47.49 -121.54 -5.53
CA LYS A 95 -48.03 -120.44 -6.35
C LYS A 95 -46.99 -119.34 -6.52
N THR A 96 -47.15 -118.53 -7.56
CA THR A 96 -46.16 -117.51 -7.96
C THR A 96 -46.81 -116.16 -8.17
N VAL A 97 -46.12 -115.08 -7.80
CA VAL A 97 -46.47 -113.69 -8.15
C VAL A 97 -45.27 -112.99 -8.80
N PRO A 98 -45.40 -112.45 -10.02
CA PRO A 98 -44.36 -111.63 -10.63
C PRO A 98 -44.37 -110.21 -10.04
N PHE A 99 -43.19 -109.60 -9.92
CA PHE A 99 -43.03 -108.19 -9.57
C PHE A 99 -41.80 -107.60 -10.26
N THR A 100 -41.73 -106.27 -10.33
CA THR A 100 -40.62 -105.55 -10.96
C THR A 100 -40.00 -104.55 -9.99
N ILE A 101 -38.68 -104.49 -9.99
CA ILE A 101 -37.89 -103.52 -9.24
C ILE A 101 -37.20 -102.59 -10.25
N ASN A 102 -37.48 -101.30 -10.16
CA ASN A 102 -36.83 -100.28 -11.00
C ASN A 102 -35.34 -100.13 -10.62
N VAL A 103 -34.51 -99.77 -11.61
CA VAL A 103 -33.12 -99.37 -11.34
C VAL A 103 -33.14 -98.00 -10.68
N LEU A 104 -32.80 -97.95 -9.39
CA LEU A 104 -32.63 -96.72 -8.63
C LEU A 104 -31.17 -96.26 -8.72
N GLN A 105 -30.95 -94.95 -8.82
CA GLN A 105 -29.60 -94.38 -8.87
C GLN A 105 -29.21 -93.77 -7.52
N PRO A 106 -27.95 -93.92 -7.07
CA PRO A 106 -27.44 -93.23 -5.88
C PRO A 106 -27.46 -91.71 -6.10
N VAL A 107 -27.46 -90.93 -5.01
CA VAL A 107 -27.28 -89.48 -5.11
C VAL A 107 -25.80 -89.18 -5.39
N VAL A 108 -25.51 -88.51 -6.49
CA VAL A 108 -24.18 -88.00 -6.83
C VAL A 108 -24.21 -86.49 -6.74
N ALA A 109 -23.39 -85.91 -5.87
CA ALA A 109 -23.33 -84.46 -5.69
C ALA A 109 -21.91 -83.93 -5.75
N ASN A 110 -21.76 -82.69 -6.20
CA ASN A 110 -20.54 -81.90 -6.12
C ASN A 110 -20.87 -80.51 -5.57
N ALA A 111 -19.97 -79.90 -4.81
CA ALA A 111 -20.11 -78.56 -4.28
C ALA A 111 -18.94 -77.69 -4.78
N ASN A 112 -19.26 -76.50 -5.28
CA ASN A 112 -18.29 -75.52 -5.74
C ASN A 112 -18.43 -74.22 -4.95
N VAL A 113 -17.31 -73.66 -4.50
CA VAL A 113 -17.29 -72.33 -3.87
C VAL A 113 -17.48 -71.30 -4.99
N THR A 114 -18.63 -70.63 -5.01
CA THR A 114 -18.99 -69.63 -6.02
C THR A 114 -18.49 -68.24 -5.68
N ALA A 115 -18.28 -67.93 -4.40
CA ALA A 115 -17.56 -66.76 -3.94
C ALA A 115 -16.81 -67.04 -2.63
N ASN A 116 -15.61 -66.50 -2.52
CA ASN A 116 -14.90 -66.37 -1.26
C ASN A 116 -15.32 -65.10 -0.53
N VAL A 117 -15.06 -65.02 0.78
CA VAL A 117 -15.33 -63.81 1.57
C VAL A 117 -14.41 -62.69 1.12
N LEU A 118 -15.00 -61.56 0.73
CA LEU A 118 -14.28 -60.42 0.13
C LEU A 118 -13.44 -59.63 1.15
N CYS A 119 -14.00 -59.40 2.35
CA CYS A 119 -13.36 -58.64 3.42
C CYS A 119 -13.18 -59.49 4.67
N PHE A 120 -12.01 -59.39 5.33
CA PHE A 120 -11.68 -60.15 6.54
C PHE A 120 -12.80 -60.08 7.59
N GLY A 121 -13.30 -61.23 8.04
CA GLY A 121 -14.30 -61.32 9.11
C GLY A 121 -15.75 -61.02 8.68
N GLN A 122 -16.01 -60.76 7.39
CA GLN A 122 -17.38 -60.69 6.86
C GLN A 122 -17.91 -62.06 6.45
N SER A 123 -19.21 -62.11 6.19
CA SER A 123 -19.93 -63.31 5.72
C SER A 123 -20.50 -63.09 4.32
N THR A 124 -19.63 -62.98 3.32
CA THR A 124 -19.99 -62.74 1.91
C THR A 124 -19.69 -63.93 0.98
N GLY A 125 -19.20 -65.04 1.52
CA GLY A 125 -18.92 -66.25 0.73
C GLY A 125 -20.21 -66.96 0.28
N SER A 126 -20.08 -67.77 -0.78
CA SER A 126 -21.17 -68.62 -1.26
C SER A 126 -20.67 -69.97 -1.79
N ILE A 127 -21.51 -70.99 -1.63
CA ILE A 127 -21.30 -72.34 -2.18
C ILE A 127 -22.54 -72.73 -2.97
N GLN A 128 -22.34 -73.25 -4.18
CA GLN A 128 -23.38 -73.87 -4.99
C GLN A 128 -23.16 -75.38 -5.13
N VAL A 129 -24.24 -76.14 -5.00
CA VAL A 129 -24.25 -77.60 -5.08
C VAL A 129 -24.94 -78.03 -6.37
N THR A 130 -24.35 -78.98 -7.07
CA THR A 130 -24.97 -79.68 -8.20
C THR A 130 -25.16 -81.13 -7.82
N ALA A 131 -26.39 -81.64 -7.92
CA ALA A 131 -26.72 -83.03 -7.62
C ALA A 131 -27.44 -83.70 -8.78
N THR A 132 -27.19 -85.00 -8.96
CA THR A 132 -27.77 -85.87 -10.00
C THR A 132 -28.01 -87.27 -9.41
N GLY A 133 -28.88 -88.06 -10.06
CA GLY A 133 -29.36 -89.32 -9.48
C GLY A 133 -30.36 -89.11 -8.34
N GLY A 134 -30.52 -90.11 -7.47
CA GLY A 134 -31.54 -90.11 -6.42
C GLY A 134 -32.97 -90.32 -6.92
N THR A 135 -33.92 -90.34 -5.97
CA THR A 135 -35.35 -90.59 -6.20
C THR A 135 -36.22 -89.48 -5.59
N GLY A 136 -37.03 -88.81 -6.42
CA GLY A 136 -37.93 -87.75 -5.98
C GLY A 136 -37.22 -86.41 -5.77
N THR A 137 -37.72 -85.59 -4.85
CA THR A 137 -37.12 -84.30 -4.50
C THR A 137 -35.75 -84.50 -3.85
N ILE A 138 -34.77 -83.72 -4.28
CA ILE A 138 -33.45 -83.62 -3.63
C ILE A 138 -33.47 -82.45 -2.65
N GLU A 139 -33.06 -82.70 -1.42
CA GLU A 139 -32.87 -81.72 -0.36
C GLU A 139 -31.39 -81.55 -0.02
N TYR A 140 -31.01 -80.32 0.31
CA TYR A 140 -29.64 -79.91 0.62
C TYR A 140 -29.61 -79.34 2.04
N ALA A 141 -28.52 -79.61 2.76
CA ALA A 141 -28.29 -79.12 4.11
C ALA A 141 -26.81 -78.79 4.30
N ILE A 142 -26.51 -77.70 5.04
CA ILE A 142 -25.12 -77.25 5.29
C ILE A 142 -24.83 -77.14 6.79
N SER A 143 -23.60 -77.47 7.20
CA SER A 143 -23.11 -77.26 8.56
C SER A 143 -23.08 -75.76 8.93
N PRO A 144 -23.32 -75.38 10.20
CA PRO A 144 -23.51 -76.25 11.35
C PRO A 144 -24.96 -76.72 11.57
N ALA A 145 -25.95 -76.02 11.00
CA ALA A 145 -27.36 -76.25 11.32
C ALA A 145 -27.94 -77.53 10.70
N PHE A 146 -27.45 -77.93 9.51
CA PHE A 146 -27.95 -79.07 8.73
C PHE A 146 -29.48 -79.09 8.53
N THR A 147 -30.11 -77.91 8.45
CA THR A 147 -31.52 -77.79 8.04
C THR A 147 -31.65 -78.16 6.57
N TYR A 148 -32.48 -79.16 6.27
CA TYR A 148 -32.78 -79.58 4.91
C TYR A 148 -33.76 -78.62 4.21
N GLY A 149 -33.51 -78.35 2.94
CA GLY A 149 -34.42 -77.60 2.07
C GLY A 149 -34.05 -77.76 0.59
N THR A 150 -34.85 -77.20 -0.31
CA THR A 150 -34.68 -77.37 -1.77
C THR A 150 -33.66 -76.44 -2.41
N SER A 151 -33.12 -75.45 -1.68
CA SER A 151 -32.07 -74.55 -2.21
C SER A 151 -30.75 -75.30 -2.34
N ASN A 152 -30.22 -75.35 -3.57
CA ASN A 152 -28.89 -75.88 -3.84
C ASN A 152 -27.77 -74.82 -3.69
N THR A 153 -28.11 -73.60 -3.25
CA THR A 153 -27.15 -72.49 -3.10
C THR A 153 -27.18 -71.95 -1.68
N PHE A 154 -26.00 -71.80 -1.09
CA PHE A 154 -25.80 -71.28 0.27
C PHE A 154 -25.03 -69.96 0.17
N ASN A 155 -25.66 -68.87 0.58
CA ASN A 155 -25.10 -67.51 0.56
C ASN A 155 -24.81 -67.00 1.97
N ASN A 156 -24.15 -65.86 2.06
CA ASN A 156 -23.80 -65.19 3.31
C ASN A 156 -22.96 -66.06 4.26
N LEU A 157 -22.02 -66.83 3.70
CA LEU A 157 -21.13 -67.70 4.45
C LEU A 157 -19.91 -66.92 4.94
N ALA A 158 -19.54 -67.15 6.20
CA ALA A 158 -18.26 -66.72 6.75
C ALA A 158 -17.10 -67.57 6.17
N ALA A 159 -15.86 -67.13 6.38
CA ALA A 159 -14.72 -67.97 6.07
C ALA A 159 -14.66 -69.16 7.02
N GLY A 160 -14.43 -70.36 6.48
CA GLY A 160 -14.52 -71.59 7.23
C GLY A 160 -14.63 -72.81 6.34
N THR A 161 -14.65 -73.98 6.97
CA THR A 161 -14.82 -75.25 6.28
C THR A 161 -16.21 -75.80 6.52
N TYR A 162 -16.95 -76.00 5.44
CA TYR A 162 -18.33 -76.45 5.44
C TYR A 162 -18.43 -77.94 5.07
N THR A 163 -19.42 -78.59 5.66
CA THR A 163 -19.88 -79.92 5.28
C THR A 163 -21.30 -79.80 4.77
N ILE A 164 -21.56 -80.37 3.60
CA ILE A 164 -22.86 -80.35 2.93
C ILE A 164 -23.40 -81.77 2.86
N ARG A 165 -24.69 -81.93 3.14
CA ARG A 165 -25.42 -83.18 2.94
C ARG A 165 -26.44 -82.97 1.82
N VAL A 166 -26.56 -83.96 0.96
CA VAL A 166 -27.53 -83.98 -0.14
C VAL A 166 -28.30 -85.29 -0.04
N LYS A 167 -29.62 -85.19 0.08
CA LYS A 167 -30.50 -86.31 0.40
C LYS A 167 -31.68 -86.39 -0.54
N ASP A 168 -32.13 -87.60 -0.88
CA ASP A 168 -33.35 -87.84 -1.65
C ASP A 168 -34.55 -88.31 -0.80
N ASN A 169 -35.71 -88.46 -1.44
CA ASN A 169 -36.97 -88.82 -0.80
C ASN A 169 -37.03 -90.27 -0.27
N ILE A 170 -36.08 -91.15 -0.64
CA ILE A 170 -35.98 -92.53 -0.10
C ILE A 170 -34.86 -92.69 0.93
N GLY A 171 -34.16 -91.60 1.27
CA GLY A 171 -33.11 -91.58 2.29
C GLY A 171 -31.71 -91.89 1.79
N CYS A 172 -31.46 -91.87 0.48
CA CYS A 172 -30.09 -91.84 -0.03
C CYS A 172 -29.47 -90.48 0.27
N GLU A 173 -28.42 -90.47 1.10
CA GLU A 173 -27.73 -89.26 1.56
C GLU A 173 -26.23 -89.36 1.26
N ILE A 174 -25.68 -88.37 0.55
CA ILE A 174 -24.24 -88.20 0.36
C ILE A 174 -23.74 -86.99 1.17
N THR A 175 -22.58 -87.13 1.81
CA THR A 175 -21.91 -86.05 2.56
C THR A 175 -20.68 -85.57 1.80
N LEU A 176 -20.65 -84.27 1.49
CA LEU A 176 -19.52 -83.56 0.92
C LEU A 176 -18.80 -82.80 2.05
N ALA A 177 -17.65 -83.31 2.47
CA ALA A 177 -16.83 -82.69 3.52
C ALA A 177 -15.73 -81.78 2.94
N ASN A 178 -15.14 -80.96 3.80
CA ASN A 178 -13.96 -80.13 3.49
C ASN A 178 -14.15 -79.06 2.40
N ILE A 179 -15.35 -78.47 2.29
CA ILE A 179 -15.61 -77.36 1.36
C ILE A 179 -15.18 -76.05 2.03
N THR A 180 -13.99 -75.55 1.71
CA THR A 180 -13.41 -74.37 2.39
C THR A 180 -13.71 -73.06 1.65
N VAL A 181 -14.39 -72.14 2.33
CA VAL A 181 -14.53 -70.73 1.94
C VAL A 181 -13.39 -69.95 2.59
N THR A 182 -12.58 -69.25 1.79
CA THR A 182 -11.44 -68.45 2.28
C THR A 182 -11.77 -66.96 2.40
N GLN A 183 -10.93 -66.21 3.12
CA GLN A 183 -10.93 -64.75 3.22
C GLN A 183 -9.48 -64.22 3.13
N PRO A 184 -9.25 -62.89 3.03
CA PRO A 184 -7.91 -62.31 3.22
C PRO A 184 -7.25 -62.77 4.53
N ALA A 185 -5.92 -62.85 4.57
CA ALA A 185 -5.19 -63.39 5.72
C ALA A 185 -5.18 -62.48 6.97
N ALA A 186 -5.37 -61.16 6.77
CA ALA A 186 -5.47 -60.16 7.82
C ALA A 186 -6.49 -59.07 7.41
N ALA A 187 -7.08 -58.39 8.39
CA ALA A 187 -7.92 -57.22 8.14
C ALA A 187 -7.11 -56.10 7.48
N LEU A 188 -7.75 -55.28 6.65
CA LEU A 188 -7.14 -54.06 6.14
C LEU A 188 -6.79 -53.14 7.31
N SER A 189 -5.62 -52.54 7.24
CA SER A 189 -5.08 -51.57 8.18
C SER A 189 -4.19 -50.59 7.42
N ALA A 190 -3.92 -49.43 8.00
CA ALA A 190 -2.90 -48.53 7.48
C ALA A 190 -2.29 -47.72 8.63
N THR A 191 -1.03 -47.32 8.48
CA THR A 191 -0.41 -46.27 9.29
C THR A 191 -0.20 -45.02 8.46
N VAL A 192 -0.20 -43.86 9.12
CA VAL A 192 0.01 -42.56 8.50
C VAL A 192 1.18 -41.84 9.18
N GLY A 193 2.03 -41.22 8.38
CA GLY A 193 3.15 -40.37 8.80
C GLY A 193 3.37 -39.26 7.77
N GLY A 194 4.37 -38.42 7.96
CA GLY A 194 4.60 -37.30 7.05
C GLY A 194 5.57 -36.24 7.59
N THR A 195 5.73 -35.16 6.83
CA THR A 195 6.49 -33.97 7.23
C THR A 195 5.56 -32.78 7.43
N HIS A 196 5.86 -31.96 8.44
CA HIS A 196 5.18 -30.69 8.67
C HIS A 196 5.60 -29.63 7.64
N GLU A 197 4.83 -28.56 7.54
CA GLU A 197 5.24 -27.36 6.79
C GLU A 197 6.47 -26.72 7.47
N ILE A 198 7.48 -26.34 6.68
CA ILE A 198 8.75 -25.79 7.21
C ILE A 198 8.64 -24.28 7.45
N CYS A 199 8.26 -23.53 6.41
CA CYS A 199 7.98 -22.09 6.46
C CYS A 199 6.49 -21.85 6.27
N LEU A 200 5.92 -20.87 6.98
CA LEU A 200 4.52 -20.48 6.77
C LEU A 200 4.23 -20.12 5.29
N GLY A 201 3.23 -20.78 4.71
CA GLY A 201 2.73 -20.50 3.36
C GLY A 201 3.55 -21.11 2.23
N GLU A 202 4.45 -22.07 2.52
CA GLU A 202 5.14 -22.84 1.48
C GLU A 202 4.39 -24.12 1.11
N ASN A 203 3.42 -24.54 1.91
CA ASN A 203 2.58 -25.70 1.65
C ASN A 203 3.42 -26.96 1.37
N ASN A 204 4.60 -27.10 1.96
CA ASN A 204 5.53 -28.21 1.71
C ASN A 204 5.35 -29.39 2.68
N GLY A 205 4.18 -29.47 3.32
CA GLY A 205 3.79 -30.62 4.11
C GLY A 205 3.61 -31.88 3.24
N THR A 206 3.83 -33.04 3.83
CA THR A 206 3.65 -34.34 3.17
C THR A 206 2.90 -35.32 4.06
N ILE A 207 2.18 -36.26 3.44
CA ILE A 207 1.52 -37.39 4.09
C ILE A 207 1.89 -38.68 3.34
N THR A 208 2.43 -39.65 4.07
CA THR A 208 2.75 -41.01 3.59
C THR A 208 1.84 -42.01 4.29
N ILE A 209 1.20 -42.87 3.49
CA ILE A 209 0.25 -43.89 3.95
C ILE A 209 0.87 -45.27 3.69
N THR A 210 0.94 -46.10 4.72
CA THR A 210 1.46 -47.48 4.63
C THR A 210 0.33 -48.47 4.92
N PRO A 211 -0.41 -48.94 3.90
CA PRO A 211 -1.46 -49.94 4.05
C PRO A 211 -0.88 -51.35 4.23
N ALA A 212 -1.59 -52.19 5.00
CA ALA A 212 -1.24 -53.59 5.28
C ALA A 212 -2.49 -54.44 5.54
N GLY A 213 -2.46 -55.73 5.18
CA GLY A 213 -3.62 -56.62 5.23
C GLY A 213 -4.62 -56.35 4.10
N GLY A 214 -5.80 -56.98 4.12
CA GLY A 214 -6.76 -56.91 3.00
C GLY A 214 -6.21 -57.50 1.68
N THR A 215 -6.77 -57.06 0.56
CA THR A 215 -6.42 -57.52 -0.80
C THR A 215 -5.84 -56.38 -1.64
N ALA A 216 -4.55 -56.43 -1.97
CA ALA A 216 -3.91 -55.44 -2.85
C ALA A 216 -4.43 -55.53 -4.32
N PRO A 217 -4.38 -54.46 -5.12
CA PRO A 217 -3.87 -53.12 -4.82
C PRO A 217 -4.75 -52.29 -3.87
N TYR A 218 -4.15 -51.30 -3.22
CA TYR A 218 -4.84 -50.36 -2.34
C TYR A 218 -5.13 -49.04 -3.07
N THR A 219 -6.22 -48.38 -2.69
CA THR A 219 -6.53 -47.02 -3.12
C THR A 219 -6.81 -46.12 -1.92
N THR A 220 -6.54 -44.84 -2.09
CA THR A 220 -6.56 -43.83 -1.05
C THR A 220 -7.18 -42.54 -1.56
N SER A 221 -7.84 -41.82 -0.67
CA SER A 221 -8.36 -40.48 -0.92
C SER A 221 -8.08 -39.57 0.29
N LEU A 222 -7.95 -38.28 0.02
CA LEU A 222 -7.65 -37.24 1.00
C LEU A 222 -8.86 -36.30 1.09
N ASP A 223 -9.37 -36.08 2.30
CA ASP A 223 -10.51 -35.25 2.68
C ASP A 223 -11.87 -35.57 2.01
N SER A 224 -11.92 -36.53 1.09
CA SER A 224 -13.14 -36.98 0.40
C SER A 224 -13.35 -38.50 0.50
N ASN A 225 -14.60 -38.91 0.70
CA ASN A 225 -15.03 -40.32 0.60
C ASN A 225 -15.77 -40.62 -0.71
N ASN A 226 -15.82 -39.67 -1.65
CA ASN A 226 -16.44 -39.88 -2.97
C ASN A 226 -15.68 -41.00 -3.71
N PRO A 227 -16.35 -42.04 -4.23
CA PRO A 227 -15.70 -43.12 -4.97
C PRO A 227 -14.80 -42.66 -6.14
N ALA A 228 -15.09 -41.52 -6.77
CA ALA A 228 -14.29 -40.97 -7.86
C ALA A 228 -12.90 -40.45 -7.42
N ASP A 229 -12.73 -40.11 -6.14
CA ASP A 229 -11.52 -39.43 -5.63
C ASP A 229 -10.48 -40.44 -5.07
N PHE A 230 -10.75 -41.74 -5.16
CA PHE A 230 -9.83 -42.80 -4.74
C PHE A 230 -8.80 -43.09 -5.84
N THR A 231 -7.52 -42.96 -5.49
CA THR A 231 -6.39 -43.15 -6.41
C THR A 231 -5.37 -44.12 -5.80
N SER A 232 -4.36 -44.58 -6.54
CA SER A 232 -3.26 -45.39 -5.97
C SER A 232 -2.19 -44.55 -5.23
N THR A 233 -2.54 -43.37 -4.73
CA THR A 233 -1.58 -42.35 -4.24
C THR A 233 -1.26 -42.54 -2.77
N LEU A 234 -0.18 -43.27 -2.48
CA LEU A 234 0.28 -43.51 -1.10
C LEU A 234 1.13 -42.37 -0.51
N ASN A 235 1.51 -41.38 -1.31
CA ASN A 235 2.26 -40.20 -0.86
C ASN A 235 1.61 -38.94 -1.42
N TYR A 236 1.10 -38.09 -0.53
CA TYR A 236 0.60 -36.76 -0.84
C TYR A 236 1.65 -35.72 -0.48
N THR A 237 1.88 -34.77 -1.38
CA THR A 237 2.82 -33.66 -1.23
C THR A 237 2.11 -32.35 -1.50
N ASN A 238 2.78 -31.22 -1.26
CA ASN A 238 2.24 -29.88 -1.48
C ASN A 238 1.03 -29.56 -0.57
N LEU A 239 1.05 -30.07 0.68
CA LEU A 239 -0.03 -29.90 1.64
C LEU A 239 0.21 -28.73 2.60
N ASN A 240 -0.86 -28.02 2.96
CA ASN A 240 -0.84 -26.81 3.76
C ASN A 240 -0.56 -27.10 5.24
N GLY A 241 0.21 -26.24 5.89
CA GLY A 241 0.35 -26.26 7.35
C GLY A 241 -0.86 -25.67 8.07
N GLY A 242 -1.11 -26.14 9.29
CA GLY A 242 -2.24 -25.73 10.13
C GLY A 242 -3.57 -26.44 9.82
N GLN A 243 -3.54 -27.49 9.00
CA GLN A 243 -4.72 -28.27 8.60
C GLN A 243 -4.63 -29.72 9.12
N THR A 244 -5.79 -30.31 9.40
CA THR A 244 -5.92 -31.73 9.73
C THR A 244 -6.58 -32.42 8.56
N TYR A 245 -5.83 -33.30 7.92
CA TYR A 245 -6.27 -34.10 6.78
C TYR A 245 -6.96 -35.38 7.24
N THR A 246 -8.00 -35.79 6.54
CA THR A 246 -8.72 -37.05 6.72
C THR A 246 -8.34 -38.01 5.59
N ILE A 247 -7.85 -39.20 5.94
CA ILE A 247 -7.34 -40.19 5.01
C ILE A 247 -8.30 -41.36 4.94
N TYR A 248 -8.83 -41.62 3.75
CA TYR A 248 -9.63 -42.80 3.45
C TYR A 248 -8.76 -43.85 2.75
N VAL A 249 -8.86 -45.11 3.17
CA VAL A 249 -8.12 -46.23 2.58
C VAL A 249 -9.09 -47.35 2.19
N LYS A 250 -8.92 -47.87 0.98
CA LYS A 250 -9.63 -49.01 0.38
C LYS A 250 -8.64 -50.08 -0.09
N ASP A 251 -9.09 -51.33 -0.09
CA ASP A 251 -8.42 -52.41 -0.81
C ASP A 251 -9.14 -52.73 -2.14
N ALA A 252 -8.61 -53.67 -2.92
CA ALA A 252 -9.14 -54.03 -4.24
C ALA A 252 -10.56 -54.63 -4.19
N ASN A 253 -10.98 -55.16 -3.04
CA ASN A 253 -12.31 -55.72 -2.83
C ASN A 253 -13.31 -54.66 -2.29
N GLY A 254 -12.86 -53.40 -2.15
CA GLY A 254 -13.67 -52.30 -1.63
C GLY A 254 -13.76 -52.24 -0.11
N CYS A 255 -12.98 -53.04 0.61
CA CYS A 255 -12.97 -53.04 2.07
C CYS A 255 -12.40 -51.71 2.59
N GLN A 256 -13.09 -51.06 3.53
CA GLN A 256 -12.65 -49.79 4.14
C GLN A 256 -12.25 -49.97 5.61
N ILE A 257 -11.29 -49.17 6.05
CA ILE A 257 -11.03 -48.92 7.47
C ILE A 257 -11.73 -47.62 7.92
N THR A 258 -11.86 -47.44 9.24
CA THR A 258 -12.18 -46.13 9.82
C THR A 258 -11.19 -45.07 9.29
N PRO A 259 -11.66 -43.89 8.82
CA PRO A 259 -10.76 -42.87 8.30
C PRO A 259 -9.71 -42.47 9.32
N LEU A 260 -8.46 -42.38 8.88
CA LEU A 260 -7.35 -41.90 9.70
C LEU A 260 -7.27 -40.37 9.60
N THR A 261 -6.61 -39.73 10.55
CA THR A 261 -6.32 -38.29 10.46
C THR A 261 -4.84 -37.99 10.66
N PHE A 262 -4.35 -36.93 10.03
CA PHE A 262 -2.99 -36.44 10.20
C PHE A 262 -2.99 -34.90 10.17
N THR A 263 -2.47 -34.28 11.23
CA THR A 263 -2.34 -32.82 11.32
C THR A 263 -0.97 -32.39 10.84
N ILE A 264 -0.93 -31.59 9.78
CA ILE A 264 0.29 -30.92 9.34
C ILE A 264 0.42 -29.65 10.16
N ASN A 265 1.38 -29.62 11.08
CA ASN A 265 1.68 -28.42 11.86
C ASN A 265 2.00 -27.24 10.95
N ARG A 266 1.54 -26.05 11.37
CA ARG A 266 1.75 -24.77 10.67
C ARG A 266 3.24 -24.41 10.65
N GLY A 267 3.74 -23.98 9.49
CA GLY A 267 5.13 -23.59 9.30
C GLY A 267 5.51 -22.35 10.10
N VAL A 268 6.82 -22.14 10.26
CA VAL A 268 7.36 -21.03 11.06
C VAL A 268 7.23 -19.70 10.30
N ASP A 269 6.72 -18.68 10.99
CA ASP A 269 6.62 -17.32 10.47
C ASP A 269 7.83 -16.47 10.91
N ILE A 270 8.81 -16.35 10.02
CA ILE A 270 10.03 -15.56 10.25
C ILE A 270 9.78 -14.05 10.07
N ARG A 271 8.88 -13.67 9.15
CA ARG A 271 8.60 -12.28 8.71
C ARG A 271 9.82 -11.33 8.73
N PRO A 272 10.87 -11.59 7.93
CA PRO A 272 12.08 -10.79 7.97
C PRO A 272 11.85 -9.38 7.39
N THR A 273 12.38 -8.36 8.03
CA THR A 273 12.43 -6.98 7.53
C THR A 273 13.84 -6.42 7.68
N ALA A 274 14.24 -5.52 6.78
CA ALA A 274 15.56 -4.89 6.81
C ALA A 274 15.43 -3.41 7.18
N THR A 275 16.29 -2.92 8.07
CA THR A 275 16.42 -1.51 8.41
C THR A 275 17.82 -1.05 8.04
N VAL A 276 17.93 -0.19 7.03
CA VAL A 276 19.19 0.40 6.58
C VAL A 276 19.34 1.76 7.24
N VAL A 277 20.32 1.91 8.13
CA VAL A 277 20.67 3.19 8.75
C VAL A 277 21.98 3.67 8.10
N PRO A 278 21.98 4.79 7.37
CA PRO A 278 23.23 5.37 6.87
C PRO A 278 24.07 5.84 8.05
N ASN A 279 25.39 5.69 7.93
CA ASN A 279 26.33 6.19 8.92
C ASN A 279 27.53 6.83 8.20
N CYS A 280 28.39 7.52 8.94
CA CYS A 280 29.60 8.06 8.37
C CYS A 280 30.72 8.09 9.41
N THR A 281 31.93 7.69 9.01
CA THR A 281 33.12 7.72 9.86
C THR A 281 34.23 8.44 9.12
N ASN A 282 34.77 9.52 9.69
CA ASN A 282 35.85 10.32 9.08
C ASN A 282 35.58 10.73 7.62
N ASN A 283 34.34 11.16 7.33
CA ASN A 283 33.85 11.52 5.98
C ASN A 283 33.88 10.37 4.95
N VAL A 284 33.95 9.11 5.41
CA VAL A 284 33.68 7.92 4.58
C VAL A 284 32.24 7.49 4.83
N PRO A 285 31.33 7.62 3.84
CA PRO A 285 29.96 7.14 3.96
C PRO A 285 29.92 5.62 4.15
N GLY A 286 29.07 5.17 5.05
CA GLY A 286 28.84 3.78 5.36
C GLY A 286 27.37 3.52 5.70
N ASN A 287 27.11 2.34 6.23
CA ASN A 287 25.78 1.92 6.64
C ASN A 287 25.86 0.86 7.72
N THR A 288 24.78 0.77 8.48
CA THR A 288 24.46 -0.36 9.36
C THR A 288 23.12 -0.92 8.88
N VAL A 289 23.11 -2.19 8.50
CA VAL A 289 21.89 -2.90 8.12
C VAL A 289 21.53 -3.88 9.22
N THR A 290 20.35 -3.71 9.81
CA THR A 290 19.81 -4.61 10.82
C THR A 290 18.65 -5.40 10.22
N ILE A 291 18.74 -6.73 10.27
CA ILE A 291 17.66 -7.63 9.86
C ILE A 291 16.82 -7.96 11.10
N ASN A 292 15.57 -7.52 11.08
CA ASN A 292 14.59 -7.82 12.12
C ASN A 292 13.73 -9.00 11.67
N VAL A 293 13.16 -9.72 12.63
CA VAL A 293 12.32 -10.90 12.41
C VAL A 293 11.13 -10.86 13.36
N ASN A 294 10.17 -11.76 13.20
CA ASN A 294 9.15 -12.03 14.20
C ASN A 294 9.79 -12.28 15.58
N PRO A 295 9.47 -11.50 16.64
CA PRO A 295 10.07 -11.66 17.96
C PRO A 295 9.96 -13.08 18.54
N ALA A 296 8.95 -13.85 18.14
CA ALA A 296 8.75 -15.23 18.58
C ALA A 296 9.87 -16.20 18.13
N VAL A 297 10.65 -15.88 17.10
CA VAL A 297 11.68 -16.77 16.52
C VAL A 297 13.11 -16.25 16.67
N VAL A 298 13.32 -15.09 17.30
CA VAL A 298 14.60 -14.36 17.24
C VAL A 298 15.80 -15.14 17.80
N THR A 299 15.57 -16.06 18.75
CA THR A 299 16.60 -16.93 19.35
C THR A 299 16.84 -18.22 18.56
N GLN A 300 16.07 -18.46 17.51
CA GLN A 300 16.06 -19.69 16.71
C GLN A 300 16.39 -19.43 15.23
N VAL A 301 16.94 -18.25 14.90
CA VAL A 301 17.33 -17.86 13.55
C VAL A 301 18.81 -17.51 13.44
N GLN A 302 19.34 -17.63 12.22
CA GLN A 302 20.65 -17.17 11.80
C GLN A 302 20.50 -16.36 10.50
N TYR A 303 21.46 -15.48 10.23
CA TYR A 303 21.40 -14.47 9.17
C TYR A 303 22.57 -14.63 8.20
N SER A 304 22.35 -14.33 6.92
CA SER A 304 23.35 -14.45 5.86
C SER A 304 23.13 -13.37 4.80
N LEU A 305 24.19 -12.99 4.07
CA LEU A 305 24.13 -12.12 2.88
C LEU A 305 24.41 -12.87 1.57
N ASP A 306 24.92 -14.11 1.63
CA ASP A 306 25.23 -14.95 0.47
C ASP A 306 24.30 -16.17 0.34
N GLY A 307 23.43 -16.41 1.32
CA GLY A 307 22.51 -17.54 1.39
C GLY A 307 23.18 -18.86 1.80
N ILE A 308 24.49 -18.87 2.06
CA ILE A 308 25.32 -20.05 2.31
C ILE A 308 25.92 -20.02 3.72
N ASN A 309 26.58 -18.91 4.07
CA ASN A 309 27.26 -18.72 5.34
C ASN A 309 26.34 -17.97 6.31
N TYR A 310 25.89 -18.67 7.35
CA TYR A 310 24.94 -18.15 8.34
C TYR A 310 25.63 -17.83 9.67
N VAL A 311 25.33 -16.65 10.23
CA VAL A 311 25.87 -16.14 11.50
C VAL A 311 24.74 -15.76 12.47
N ALA A 312 25.05 -15.68 13.76
CA ALA A 312 24.07 -15.27 14.78
C ALA A 312 23.81 -13.75 14.82
N SER A 313 24.74 -12.93 14.30
CA SER A 313 24.54 -11.48 14.22
C SER A 313 23.47 -11.14 13.18
N ASN A 314 22.48 -10.35 13.58
CA ASN A 314 21.49 -9.79 12.66
C ASN A 314 21.89 -8.43 12.08
N THR A 315 23.07 -7.93 12.48
CA THR A 315 23.62 -6.64 12.05
C THR A 315 24.81 -6.84 11.12
N PHE A 316 24.80 -6.11 10.01
CA PHE A 316 25.87 -6.02 9.01
C PHE A 316 26.28 -4.56 8.83
N THR A 317 27.55 -4.28 8.53
CA THR A 317 28.06 -2.91 8.38
C THR A 317 28.88 -2.74 7.12
N ASN A 318 28.93 -1.51 6.60
CA ASN A 318 29.74 -1.09 5.46
C ASN A 318 29.51 -1.92 4.19
N LEU A 319 28.25 -2.29 3.93
CA LEU A 319 27.88 -2.95 2.68
C LEU A 319 27.96 -1.95 1.52
N ALA A 320 28.37 -2.41 0.33
CA ALA A 320 28.49 -1.55 -0.85
C ALA A 320 27.11 -0.99 -1.29
N PRO A 321 27.04 0.18 -1.94
CA PRO A 321 25.79 0.66 -2.54
C PRO A 321 25.20 -0.33 -3.57
N GLY A 322 23.88 -0.34 -3.72
CA GLY A 322 23.14 -1.22 -4.62
C GLY A 322 22.05 -2.04 -3.94
N ASN A 323 21.52 -3.03 -4.67
CA ASN A 323 20.48 -3.93 -4.19
C ASN A 323 21.10 -5.16 -3.54
N HIS A 324 20.64 -5.50 -2.33
CA HIS A 324 21.11 -6.65 -1.55
C HIS A 324 19.95 -7.57 -1.18
N THR A 325 20.28 -8.82 -0.89
CA THR A 325 19.36 -9.80 -0.30
C THR A 325 20.01 -10.36 0.95
N ALA A 326 19.37 -10.24 2.10
CA ALA A 326 19.71 -11.03 3.28
C ALA A 326 18.80 -12.25 3.36
N PHE A 327 19.33 -13.34 3.90
CA PHE A 327 18.61 -14.59 4.12
C PHE A 327 18.54 -14.87 5.61
N VAL A 328 17.34 -15.12 6.12
CA VAL A 328 17.12 -15.54 7.49
C VAL A 328 16.75 -17.01 7.50
N LYS A 329 17.53 -17.82 8.20
CA LYS A 329 17.34 -19.27 8.34
C LYS A 329 16.97 -19.62 9.77
N HIS A 330 15.82 -20.26 9.95
CA HIS A 330 15.39 -20.82 11.22
C HIS A 330 15.97 -22.23 11.45
N LEU A 331 16.11 -22.65 12.71
CA LEU A 331 16.68 -23.95 13.10
C LEU A 331 15.93 -25.17 12.51
N ASN A 332 14.64 -25.04 12.17
CA ASN A 332 13.88 -26.11 11.49
C ASN A 332 14.19 -26.22 9.98
N GLY A 333 15.04 -25.36 9.42
CA GLY A 333 15.38 -25.32 8.01
C GLY A 333 14.64 -24.27 7.18
N CYS A 334 13.65 -23.55 7.73
CA CYS A 334 12.94 -22.50 7.01
C CYS A 334 13.92 -21.36 6.62
N VAL A 335 13.95 -20.97 5.34
CA VAL A 335 14.74 -19.82 4.86
C VAL A 335 13.81 -18.82 4.19
N LYS A 336 13.81 -17.57 4.66
CA LYS A 336 13.14 -16.46 3.96
C LYS A 336 14.14 -15.36 3.56
N PRO A 337 14.13 -14.91 2.30
CA PRO A 337 14.90 -13.75 1.88
C PRO A 337 14.21 -12.45 2.32
N VAL A 338 15.00 -11.39 2.48
CA VAL A 338 14.54 -10.00 2.53
C VAL A 338 15.46 -9.16 1.66
N THR A 339 14.88 -8.43 0.72
CA THR A 339 15.60 -7.50 -0.15
C THR A 339 15.64 -6.11 0.47
N PHE A 340 16.73 -5.40 0.25
CA PHE A 340 16.89 -4.00 0.64
C PHE A 340 17.85 -3.28 -0.29
N THR A 341 17.72 -1.96 -0.36
CA THR A 341 18.56 -1.11 -1.19
C THR A 341 19.45 -0.23 -0.32
N ILE A 342 20.69 -0.04 -0.75
CA ILE A 342 21.64 0.88 -0.14
C ILE A 342 21.92 1.96 -1.17
N ASN A 343 21.43 3.17 -0.91
CA ASN A 343 21.64 4.32 -1.77
C ASN A 343 23.14 4.68 -1.80
N THR A 344 23.64 5.09 -2.96
CA THR A 344 25.00 5.62 -3.10
C THR A 344 25.07 6.97 -2.39
N LEU A 345 25.77 7.02 -1.26
CA LEU A 345 26.07 8.25 -0.54
C LEU A 345 27.44 8.79 -0.97
N LEU A 346 27.50 10.09 -1.24
CA LEU A 346 28.76 10.80 -1.52
C LEU A 346 29.36 11.37 -0.23
N PRO A 347 30.69 11.40 -0.07
CA PRO A 347 31.33 12.12 1.03
C PRO A 347 31.03 13.63 0.94
N VAL A 348 31.09 14.34 2.07
CA VAL A 348 30.97 15.81 2.07
C VAL A 348 32.24 16.42 1.50
N ALA A 349 32.11 17.16 0.41
CA ALA A 349 33.16 17.97 -0.18
C ALA A 349 32.85 19.45 0.05
N ALA A 350 33.78 20.19 0.64
CA ALA A 350 33.62 21.60 0.96
C ALA A 350 34.83 22.43 0.55
N ASN A 351 34.60 23.71 0.26
CA ASN A 351 35.64 24.71 0.02
C ASN A 351 35.36 25.94 0.89
N ALA A 352 36.40 26.60 1.39
CA ALA A 352 36.30 27.82 2.18
C ALA A 352 37.10 28.94 1.49
N ASN A 353 36.41 29.99 1.07
CA ASN A 353 36.99 31.14 0.42
C ASN A 353 37.00 32.36 1.37
N VAL A 354 38.12 33.05 1.46
CA VAL A 354 38.22 34.33 2.19
C VAL A 354 37.63 35.41 1.30
N THR A 355 36.38 35.78 1.55
CA THR A 355 35.65 36.79 0.75
C THR A 355 35.86 38.22 1.24
N ALA A 356 36.47 38.41 2.42
CA ALA A 356 37.06 39.67 2.85
C ALA A 356 38.22 39.42 3.82
N ASN A 357 39.32 40.15 3.64
CA ASN A 357 40.37 40.28 4.65
C ASN A 357 39.99 41.38 5.66
N VAL A 358 40.69 41.43 6.80
CA VAL A 358 40.52 42.50 7.77
C VAL A 358 41.02 43.82 7.19
N LEU A 359 40.17 44.85 7.21
CA LEU A 359 40.42 46.13 6.55
C LEU A 359 41.42 47.00 7.33
N CYS A 360 41.31 47.02 8.66
CA CYS A 360 42.12 47.82 9.55
C CYS A 360 42.85 46.94 10.58
N PHE A 361 44.12 47.21 10.83
CA PHE A 361 44.95 46.48 11.80
C PHE A 361 44.23 46.32 13.16
N GLY A 362 44.09 45.08 13.64
CA GLY A 362 43.50 44.77 14.93
C GLY A 362 41.97 44.84 15.00
N GLN A 363 41.28 45.09 13.88
CA GLN A 363 39.82 44.96 13.81
C GLN A 363 39.39 43.55 13.41
N SER A 364 38.09 43.28 13.56
CA SER A 364 37.46 42.02 13.18
C SER A 364 36.45 42.22 12.06
N THR A 365 36.93 42.52 10.84
CA THR A 365 36.08 42.73 9.65
C THR A 365 36.27 41.66 8.56
N GLY A 366 37.06 40.62 8.84
CA GLY A 366 37.29 39.53 7.90
C GLY A 366 36.05 38.65 7.72
N ARG A 367 35.96 38.00 6.55
CA ARG A 367 34.84 37.12 6.20
C ARG A 367 35.32 35.88 5.44
N ILE A 368 34.87 34.72 5.91
CA ILE A 368 35.01 33.43 5.20
C ILE A 368 33.62 33.01 4.71
N GLN A 369 33.53 32.64 3.45
CA GLN A 369 32.36 31.97 2.88
C GLN A 369 32.71 30.50 2.60
N VAL A 370 31.84 29.59 3.00
CA VAL A 370 31.96 28.17 2.74
C VAL A 370 30.97 27.76 1.65
N THR A 371 31.37 26.84 0.78
CA THR A 371 30.48 26.09 -0.10
C THR A 371 30.65 24.60 0.18
N ALA A 372 29.54 23.85 0.11
CA ALA A 372 29.51 22.42 0.44
C ALA A 372 28.66 21.65 -0.58
N SER A 373 29.04 20.40 -0.82
CA SER A 373 28.47 19.47 -1.80
C SER A 373 28.63 18.03 -1.32
N GLY A 374 27.82 17.09 -1.83
CA GLY A 374 27.82 15.70 -1.35
C GLY A 374 27.06 15.53 -0.03
N GLY A 375 27.31 14.44 0.69
CA GLY A 375 26.54 14.08 1.89
C GLY A 375 25.03 14.01 1.59
N THR A 376 24.21 14.51 2.51
CA THR A 376 22.74 14.63 2.35
C THR A 376 22.25 15.96 1.80
N GLY A 377 23.13 16.87 1.34
CA GLY A 377 22.74 18.21 0.87
C GLY A 377 22.37 19.23 1.97
N VAL A 378 22.12 18.78 3.21
CA VAL A 378 21.82 19.63 4.37
C VAL A 378 23.04 19.64 5.30
N TYR A 379 23.64 20.81 5.52
CA TYR A 379 24.91 20.96 6.23
C TYR A 379 24.81 21.88 7.45
N GLN A 380 25.68 21.62 8.42
CA GLN A 380 26.04 22.51 9.50
C GLN A 380 27.52 22.87 9.39
N TYR A 381 27.84 24.14 9.67
CA TYR A 381 29.16 24.72 9.57
C TYR A 381 29.62 25.18 10.95
N ALA A 382 30.89 24.96 11.28
CA ALA A 382 31.50 25.37 12.54
C ALA A 382 32.92 25.89 12.29
N ILE A 383 33.31 26.97 12.97
CA ILE A 383 34.64 27.60 12.79
C ILE A 383 35.45 27.62 14.09
N SER A 384 36.77 27.42 13.96
CA SER A 384 37.71 27.58 15.07
C SER A 384 37.72 29.01 15.65
N PRO A 385 37.97 29.19 16.96
CA PRO A 385 38.30 28.17 17.95
C PRO A 385 37.06 27.53 18.61
N ALA A 386 35.88 28.11 18.47
CA ALA A 386 34.69 27.70 19.24
C ALA A 386 34.02 26.42 18.71
N TYR A 387 34.04 26.20 17.40
CA TYR A 387 33.37 25.08 16.72
C TYR A 387 31.88 24.89 17.06
N SER A 388 31.16 25.98 17.37
CA SER A 388 29.70 25.97 17.45
C SER A 388 29.10 25.76 16.06
N TYR A 389 28.31 24.71 15.88
CA TYR A 389 27.64 24.39 14.61
C TYR A 389 26.43 25.29 14.37
N SER A 390 26.28 25.77 13.15
CA SER A 390 25.18 26.61 12.66
C SER A 390 24.84 26.23 11.21
N SER A 391 23.65 26.56 10.73
CA SER A 391 23.30 26.44 9.30
C SER A 391 23.96 27.53 8.42
N SER A 392 24.49 28.60 9.00
CA SER A 392 25.17 29.67 8.26
C SER A 392 26.48 29.19 7.65
N SER A 393 26.57 29.22 6.32
CA SER A 393 27.80 28.97 5.55
C SER A 393 28.75 30.18 5.52
N THR A 394 28.33 31.34 6.03
CA THR A 394 29.13 32.57 6.13
C THR A 394 29.61 32.79 7.58
N PHE A 395 30.91 33.05 7.74
CA PHE A 395 31.51 33.50 8.99
C PHE A 395 31.96 34.95 8.85
N ASN A 396 31.26 35.85 9.54
CA ASN A 396 31.51 37.29 9.56
C ASN A 396 32.28 37.70 10.82
N ASN A 397 32.75 38.95 10.83
CA ASN A 397 33.41 39.59 11.98
C ASN A 397 34.65 38.83 12.48
N LEU A 398 35.46 38.31 11.55
CA LEU A 398 36.69 37.58 11.86
C LEU A 398 37.86 38.54 12.05
N ALA A 399 38.68 38.29 13.07
CA ALA A 399 39.97 38.93 13.24
C ALA A 399 41.00 38.35 12.24
N ALA A 400 42.18 38.94 12.16
CA ALA A 400 43.28 38.34 11.40
C ALA A 400 43.80 37.09 12.12
N GLY A 401 44.04 36.02 11.36
CA GLY A 401 44.46 34.74 11.92
C GLY A 401 44.31 33.59 10.94
N ILE A 402 44.70 32.40 11.42
CA ILE A 402 44.51 31.14 10.71
C ILE A 402 43.30 30.44 11.31
N TYR A 403 42.33 30.15 10.46
CA TYR A 403 41.09 29.48 10.81
C TYR A 403 41.05 28.06 10.24
N SER A 404 40.31 27.19 10.93
CA SER A 404 39.83 25.93 10.39
C SER A 404 38.31 25.85 10.50
N VAL A 405 37.68 25.34 9.45
CA VAL A 405 36.24 25.21 9.30
C VAL A 405 35.89 23.73 9.24
N LYS A 406 34.90 23.32 10.02
CA LYS A 406 34.26 22.03 9.93
C LYS A 406 32.93 22.18 9.18
N VAL A 407 32.66 21.24 8.28
CA VAL A 407 31.37 21.11 7.60
C VAL A 407 30.89 19.69 7.84
N LYS A 408 29.67 19.55 8.37
CA LYS A 408 29.06 18.28 8.73
C LYS A 408 27.65 18.16 8.13
N ASP A 409 27.28 17.00 7.62
CA ASP A 409 25.90 16.71 7.20
C ASP A 409 25.04 16.07 8.31
N VAL A 410 23.76 15.80 8.02
CA VAL A 410 22.83 15.20 8.99
C VAL A 410 23.22 13.76 9.40
N ASN A 411 23.91 13.03 8.53
CA ASN A 411 24.39 11.66 8.77
C ASN A 411 25.72 11.61 9.55
N GLY A 412 26.32 12.76 9.84
CA GLY A 412 27.58 12.86 10.57
C GLY A 412 28.84 12.79 9.71
N CYS A 413 28.73 12.83 8.38
CA CYS A 413 29.89 13.02 7.52
C CYS A 413 30.48 14.41 7.75
N GLU A 414 31.70 14.48 8.28
CA GLU A 414 32.37 15.73 8.65
C GLU A 414 33.73 15.88 7.95
N ILE A 415 33.91 16.98 7.22
CA ILE A 415 35.20 17.40 6.66
C ILE A 415 35.74 18.60 7.45
N THR A 416 37.06 18.62 7.70
CA THR A 416 37.75 19.76 8.31
C THR A 416 38.68 20.41 7.28
N LEU A 417 38.40 21.67 6.96
CA LEU A 417 39.24 22.55 6.16
C LEU A 417 40.20 23.29 7.10
N THR A 418 41.50 23.28 6.79
CA THR A 418 42.56 23.87 7.64
C THR A 418 43.32 24.96 6.90
N ASN A 419 44.10 25.76 7.64
CA ASN A 419 45.00 26.79 7.11
C ASN A 419 44.31 27.95 6.35
N ILE A 420 43.03 28.21 6.62
CA ILE A 420 42.28 29.31 5.99
C ILE A 420 42.76 30.62 6.61
N THR A 421 43.56 31.39 5.88
CA THR A 421 44.27 32.54 6.45
C THR A 421 43.55 33.85 6.12
N VAL A 422 43.01 34.51 7.15
CA VAL A 422 42.47 35.87 7.07
C VAL A 422 43.60 36.84 7.42
N THR A 423 43.98 37.70 6.48
CA THR A 423 45.07 38.68 6.66
C THR A 423 44.55 40.04 7.09
N GLN A 424 45.47 40.89 7.58
CA GLN A 424 45.26 42.33 7.85
C GLN A 424 46.51 43.10 7.37
N PRO A 425 46.48 44.45 7.33
CA PRO A 425 47.69 45.25 7.14
C PRO A 425 48.79 44.87 8.15
N ALA A 426 50.06 44.94 7.75
CA ALA A 426 51.16 44.44 8.59
C ALA A 426 51.43 45.27 9.86
N ALA A 427 51.02 46.54 9.87
CA ALA A 427 51.13 47.46 11.00
C ALA A 427 49.92 48.41 11.04
N ALA A 428 49.58 48.90 12.23
CA ALA A 428 48.55 49.94 12.39
C ALA A 428 48.95 51.24 11.69
N LEU A 429 47.96 51.99 11.19
CA LEU A 429 48.21 53.31 10.63
C LEU A 429 48.73 54.25 11.74
N THR A 430 49.77 55.00 11.41
CA THR A 430 50.40 56.04 12.22
C THR A 430 50.75 57.23 11.33
N ALA A 431 50.97 58.41 11.90
CA ALA A 431 51.51 59.55 11.16
C ALA A 431 52.36 60.45 12.05
N ILE A 432 53.44 60.97 11.49
CA ILE A 432 54.27 62.02 12.10
C ILE A 432 53.87 63.36 11.47
N VAL A 433 53.64 64.39 12.29
CA VAL A 433 53.26 65.74 11.85
C VAL A 433 54.35 66.73 12.26
N THR A 434 54.86 67.48 11.29
CA THR A 434 55.91 68.51 11.47
C THR A 434 55.51 69.78 10.72
N GLY A 435 56.20 70.91 10.94
CA GLY A 435 55.83 72.16 10.29
C GLY A 435 56.80 73.32 10.55
N THR A 436 56.64 74.41 9.78
CA THR A 436 57.41 75.66 9.91
C THR A 436 56.52 76.83 10.33
N PRO A 437 57.01 77.79 11.13
CA PRO A 437 56.31 79.04 11.42
C PRO A 437 56.12 79.90 10.16
N GLU A 438 55.30 80.95 10.28
CA GLU A 438 55.23 82.01 9.27
C GLU A 438 56.51 82.86 9.24
N THR A 439 56.76 83.53 8.10
CA THR A 439 57.86 84.50 7.95
C THR A 439 57.50 85.90 8.49
N CYS A 440 56.23 86.28 8.41
CA CYS A 440 55.62 87.41 9.13
C CYS A 440 54.26 87.00 9.68
N ASP A 441 53.85 87.63 10.77
CA ASP A 441 52.50 87.56 11.34
C ASP A 441 51.42 87.82 10.26
N GLY A 442 50.59 86.84 9.94
CA GLY A 442 49.55 86.94 8.91
C GLY A 442 50.09 87.13 7.49
N LEU A 443 51.21 86.47 7.15
CA LEU A 443 51.50 86.10 5.76
C LEU A 443 50.87 84.75 5.40
N ASP A 444 50.30 84.04 6.38
CA ASP A 444 49.67 82.73 6.23
C ASP A 444 50.58 81.74 5.49
N ASN A 445 51.91 81.85 5.65
CA ASN A 445 52.87 81.03 4.90
C ASN A 445 53.56 79.96 5.75
N GLY A 446 53.02 79.68 6.95
CA GLY A 446 53.38 78.51 7.72
C GLY A 446 53.03 77.21 7.00
N THR A 447 53.65 76.11 7.43
CA THR A 447 53.50 74.81 6.77
C THR A 447 53.24 73.67 7.77
N ILE A 448 52.54 72.64 7.32
CA ILE A 448 52.43 71.34 7.99
C ILE A 448 52.76 70.24 6.97
N THR A 449 53.71 69.37 7.32
CA THR A 449 54.09 68.15 6.60
C THR A 449 53.66 66.92 7.40
N ILE A 450 53.04 65.95 6.73
CA ILE A 450 52.49 64.73 7.32
C ILE A 450 53.17 63.52 6.68
N VAL A 451 53.78 62.67 7.50
CA VAL A 451 54.43 61.43 7.07
C VAL A 451 53.67 60.23 7.65
N PRO A 452 52.71 59.65 6.90
CA PRO A 452 51.98 58.44 7.32
C PRO A 452 52.85 57.17 7.17
N SER A 453 52.59 56.17 8.03
CA SER A 453 53.26 54.87 8.03
C SER A 453 52.34 53.78 8.60
N GLY A 454 52.42 52.55 8.07
CA GLY A 454 51.46 51.47 8.37
C GLY A 454 50.10 51.66 7.69
N GLY A 455 49.14 50.76 7.91
CA GLY A 455 47.86 50.76 7.18
C GLY A 455 47.99 50.41 5.70
N THR A 456 46.98 50.76 4.90
CA THR A 456 46.88 50.45 3.46
C THR A 456 46.94 51.71 2.59
N ALA A 457 48.04 51.94 1.88
CA ALA A 457 48.15 53.06 0.93
C ALA A 457 47.16 52.94 -0.26
N PRO A 458 46.73 54.05 -0.90
CA PRO A 458 47.09 55.45 -0.64
C PRO A 458 46.53 56.03 0.66
N TYR A 459 47.24 57.01 1.22
CA TYR A 459 46.82 57.74 2.41
C TYR A 459 46.08 59.01 2.06
N TYR A 460 45.13 59.38 2.91
CA TYR A 460 44.37 60.62 2.79
C TYR A 460 44.42 61.41 4.09
N THR A 461 44.53 62.71 3.96
CA THR A 461 44.68 63.69 5.03
C THR A 461 43.61 64.78 4.90
N SER A 462 43.19 65.30 6.05
CA SER A 462 42.28 66.45 6.13
C SER A 462 42.70 67.36 7.28
N LEU A 463 42.54 68.67 7.09
CA LEU A 463 42.81 69.69 8.10
C LEU A 463 41.51 70.24 8.69
N ASN A 464 41.45 70.30 10.01
CA ASN A 464 40.37 70.88 10.83
C ASN A 464 38.98 70.24 10.66
N SER A 465 38.84 69.16 9.88
CA SER A 465 37.55 68.53 9.63
C SER A 465 37.68 67.02 9.40
N ASN A 466 36.88 66.21 10.09
CA ASN A 466 36.77 64.77 9.80
C ASN A 466 35.74 64.44 8.71
N ASN A 467 35.21 65.42 7.98
CA ASN A 467 34.25 65.16 6.90
C ASN A 467 34.95 64.35 5.78
N PRO A 468 34.42 63.18 5.37
CA PRO A 468 35.00 62.36 4.30
C PRO A 468 35.32 63.11 3.00
N ALA A 469 34.55 64.15 2.66
CA ALA A 469 34.76 64.97 1.46
C ALA A 469 35.99 65.90 1.52
N ASN A 470 36.51 66.17 2.71
CA ASN A 470 37.68 67.04 2.92
C ASN A 470 39.00 66.26 2.93
N PHE A 471 38.95 64.93 2.86
CA PHE A 471 40.13 64.08 2.78
C PHE A 471 40.71 64.08 1.37
N THR A 472 41.99 64.44 1.26
CA THR A 472 42.76 64.52 0.01
C THR A 472 44.07 63.76 0.16
N THR A 473 44.83 63.52 -0.92
CA THR A 473 46.17 62.91 -0.83
C THR A 473 47.27 63.93 -0.42
N THR A 474 46.88 65.07 0.17
CA THR A 474 47.76 66.22 0.41
C THR A 474 48.60 66.04 1.68
N LEU A 475 49.81 65.50 1.53
CA LEU A 475 50.73 65.31 2.66
C LEU A 475 51.48 66.59 3.09
N ASN A 476 51.44 67.66 2.28
CA ASN A 476 52.08 68.93 2.57
C ASN A 476 51.06 70.07 2.42
N TYR A 477 50.77 70.74 3.54
CA TYR A 477 49.90 71.91 3.58
C TYR A 477 50.74 73.16 3.78
N THR A 478 50.75 74.01 2.75
CA THR A 478 51.23 75.40 2.80
C THR A 478 50.03 76.33 2.91
N GLY A 479 50.23 77.61 3.24
CA GLY A 479 49.09 78.53 3.36
C GLY A 479 48.48 78.57 4.77
N LEU A 480 49.27 78.24 5.81
CA LEU A 480 48.79 78.11 7.18
C LEU A 480 49.12 79.33 8.03
N ILE A 481 48.12 79.76 8.80
CA ILE A 481 48.11 80.93 9.68
C ILE A 481 48.88 80.62 10.96
N GLY A 482 49.81 81.49 11.31
CA GLY A 482 50.59 81.44 12.54
C GLY A 482 49.73 81.58 13.80
N GLY A 483 50.19 80.98 14.90
CA GLY A 483 49.54 81.00 16.21
C GLY A 483 48.34 80.06 16.34
N ARG A 484 47.76 79.65 15.21
CA ARG A 484 46.59 78.78 15.16
C ARG A 484 46.96 77.31 15.40
N GLN A 485 46.09 76.63 16.14
CA GLN A 485 46.11 75.16 16.22
C GLN A 485 45.34 74.57 15.04
N TYR A 486 45.90 73.49 14.50
CA TYR A 486 45.38 72.75 13.36
C TYR A 486 45.19 71.30 13.76
N THR A 487 43.97 70.78 13.59
CA THR A 487 43.67 69.37 13.87
C THR A 487 43.86 68.56 12.59
N VAL A 488 44.90 67.73 12.55
CA VAL A 488 45.24 66.88 11.42
C VAL A 488 44.54 65.53 11.57
N TYR A 489 43.70 65.19 10.60
CA TYR A 489 43.09 63.88 10.45
C TYR A 489 43.84 63.11 9.37
N VAL A 490 44.16 61.84 9.64
CA VAL A 490 44.81 60.94 8.68
C VAL A 490 44.03 59.64 8.61
N LYS A 491 43.75 59.18 7.40
CA LYS A 491 43.15 57.88 7.12
C LYS A 491 43.90 57.17 5.98
N ASP A 492 43.71 55.87 5.87
CA ASP A 492 44.23 55.06 4.76
C ASP A 492 43.15 54.77 3.70
N ALA A 493 43.48 53.95 2.70
CA ALA A 493 42.58 53.59 1.60
C ALA A 493 41.35 52.78 2.04
N ASN A 494 41.48 52.03 3.14
CA ASN A 494 40.40 51.24 3.74
C ASN A 494 39.54 52.08 4.71
N GLY A 495 39.87 53.37 4.88
CA GLY A 495 39.16 54.28 5.77
C GLY A 495 39.61 54.22 7.24
N CYS A 496 40.66 53.47 7.55
CA CYS A 496 41.19 53.34 8.90
C CYS A 496 41.78 54.68 9.35
N GLN A 497 41.29 55.26 10.45
CA GLN A 497 41.72 56.58 10.93
C GLN A 497 42.63 56.47 12.17
N ILE A 498 43.59 57.38 12.30
CA ILE A 498 44.32 57.59 13.56
C ILE A 498 43.56 58.57 14.48
N THR A 499 43.89 58.57 15.76
CA THR A 499 43.49 59.66 16.67
C THR A 499 44.00 61.01 16.12
N PRO A 500 43.17 62.04 15.96
CA PRO A 500 43.58 63.28 15.30
C PRO A 500 44.72 63.99 16.03
N VAL A 501 45.72 64.45 15.28
CA VAL A 501 46.92 65.11 15.82
C VAL A 501 46.70 66.62 15.81
N VAL A 502 46.71 67.27 16.97
CA VAL A 502 46.66 68.73 17.07
C VAL A 502 48.08 69.30 16.96
N PHE A 503 48.35 70.06 15.91
CA PHE A 503 49.64 70.71 15.67
C PHE A 503 49.47 72.24 15.70
N ARG A 504 50.34 72.97 16.42
CA ARG A 504 50.34 74.44 16.42
C ARG A 504 51.38 74.95 15.44
N VAL A 505 50.94 75.72 14.44
CA VAL A 505 51.86 76.53 13.63
C VAL A 505 52.22 77.76 14.46
N ASN A 506 53.50 78.04 14.65
CA ASN A 506 53.95 79.18 15.45
C ASN A 506 53.81 80.50 14.67
N GLU A 507 53.60 81.60 15.40
CA GLU A 507 53.36 82.96 14.87
C GLU A 507 54.61 83.51 14.16
N GLY A 508 54.39 84.31 13.10
CA GLY A 508 55.47 85.04 12.43
C GLY A 508 55.83 86.38 13.08
N LEU A 509 56.79 87.09 12.48
CA LEU A 509 57.23 88.41 12.97
C LEU A 509 56.18 89.51 12.70
N ASN A 510 55.81 90.28 13.72
CA ASN A 510 54.79 91.34 13.65
C ASN A 510 55.40 92.77 13.56
N LEU A 511 55.24 93.43 12.40
CA LEU A 511 55.77 94.77 12.12
C LEU A 511 54.77 95.94 12.32
N GLN A 512 53.45 95.66 12.32
CA GLN A 512 52.35 96.63 12.49
C GLN A 512 52.51 98.04 11.86
N PRO A 513 52.67 98.16 10.52
CA PRO A 513 52.74 99.47 9.86
C PRO A 513 51.35 100.15 9.71
N THR A 514 51.22 101.46 9.96
CA THR A 514 49.96 102.23 10.07
C THR A 514 49.99 103.57 9.29
N ALA A 515 48.89 104.04 8.69
CA ALA A 515 48.82 105.26 7.84
C ALA A 515 47.45 106.00 7.84
N VAL A 516 47.38 107.31 7.50
CA VAL A 516 46.19 108.22 7.73
C VAL A 516 45.83 109.18 6.53
N VAL A 517 44.54 109.55 6.31
CA VAL A 517 43.93 110.22 5.07
C VAL A 517 42.78 111.25 5.31
N ALA A 518 42.40 112.09 4.31
CA ALA A 518 41.14 112.92 4.22
C ALA A 518 40.53 113.12 2.77
N THR A 519 39.18 113.30 2.55
CA THR A 519 38.45 113.15 1.22
C THR A 519 37.04 113.84 1.01
N ASN A 520 36.55 114.17 -0.24
CA ASN A 520 35.17 114.68 -0.62
C ASN A 520 34.66 114.45 -2.11
N CYS A 521 33.32 114.39 -2.46
CA CYS A 521 32.76 113.77 -3.73
C CYS A 521 31.41 114.26 -4.43
N ASN A 522 31.09 113.83 -5.69
CA ASN A 522 29.76 113.85 -6.44
C ASN A 522 29.65 112.70 -7.50
N GLY A 523 28.46 112.12 -7.77
CA GLY A 523 28.19 111.20 -8.90
C GLY A 523 29.00 109.89 -9.01
N ASN A 524 29.85 109.61 -8.02
CA ASN A 524 30.95 108.62 -7.88
C ASN A 524 32.46 109.06 -8.02
N THR A 525 32.89 110.33 -7.79
CA THR A 525 34.36 110.73 -7.87
C THR A 525 34.90 111.81 -6.85
N PRO A 526 36.12 111.67 -6.20
CA PRO A 526 36.79 112.60 -5.21
C PRO A 526 38.39 112.83 -5.20
N GLY A 527 39.07 113.43 -4.16
CA GLY A 527 40.58 113.66 -3.99
C GLY A 527 41.23 113.82 -2.53
N ASN A 528 42.59 113.65 -2.27
CA ASN A 528 43.23 113.27 -0.92
C ASN A 528 44.82 113.49 -0.57
N THR A 529 45.36 113.14 0.67
CA THR A 529 46.82 113.23 1.25
C THR A 529 47.25 112.22 2.42
N VAL A 530 48.55 111.84 2.73
CA VAL A 530 49.01 110.76 3.75
C VAL A 530 50.36 110.85 4.60
N THR A 531 50.44 110.21 5.81
CA THR A 531 51.66 109.85 6.65
C THR A 531 51.70 108.37 7.18
N VAL A 532 52.87 107.78 7.61
CA VAL A 532 53.09 106.35 8.06
C VAL A 532 53.88 106.11 9.41
N SER A 533 53.62 105.01 10.17
CA SER A 533 54.31 104.55 11.43
C SER A 533 54.42 103.01 11.60
N VAL A 534 55.24 102.45 12.53
CA VAL A 534 55.51 100.98 12.74
C VAL A 534 55.66 100.52 14.22
N ASN A 535 55.73 99.20 14.48
CA ASN A 535 55.99 98.59 15.81
C ASN A 535 57.38 98.98 16.38
N PRO A 536 57.48 99.49 17.62
CA PRO A 536 58.75 99.86 18.26
C PRO A 536 59.82 98.76 18.30
N ALA A 537 59.44 97.49 18.40
CA ALA A 537 60.38 96.37 18.48
C ALA A 537 61.14 96.08 17.17
N ALA A 538 60.71 96.66 16.05
CA ALA A 538 61.30 96.46 14.72
C ALA A 538 61.80 97.77 14.07
N VAL A 539 61.69 98.91 14.75
CA VAL A 539 61.84 100.26 14.15
C VAL A 539 63.24 100.55 13.56
N ASN A 540 64.29 99.92 14.10
CA ASN A 540 65.68 100.12 13.65
C ASN A 540 66.08 99.21 12.48
N ASP A 541 65.27 98.19 12.18
CA ASP A 541 65.58 97.13 11.22
C ASP A 541 64.65 97.18 9.98
N VAL A 542 63.97 98.32 9.76
CA VAL A 542 62.99 98.50 8.66
C VAL A 542 63.29 99.68 7.72
N GLN A 543 62.83 99.55 6.47
CA GLN A 543 62.85 100.61 5.46
C GLN A 543 61.48 100.75 4.75
N TYR A 544 61.18 101.93 4.19
CA TYR A 544 59.87 102.32 3.65
C TYR A 544 59.90 102.55 2.12
N SER A 545 58.84 102.28 1.38
CA SER A 545 58.77 102.56 -0.07
C SER A 545 57.34 102.77 -0.57
N LEU A 546 57.14 103.59 -1.61
CA LEU A 546 55.87 103.69 -2.36
C LEU A 546 55.75 102.71 -3.53
N ASP A 547 56.88 102.23 -4.07
CA ASP A 547 56.92 101.35 -5.24
C ASP A 547 57.31 99.91 -4.91
N GLY A 548 57.73 99.64 -3.67
CA GLY A 548 58.11 98.32 -3.18
C GLY A 548 59.48 97.82 -3.64
N ILE A 549 60.23 98.66 -4.37
CA ILE A 549 61.54 98.35 -4.97
C ILE A 549 62.61 99.31 -4.41
N ASN A 550 62.34 100.61 -4.46
CA ASN A 550 63.22 101.66 -3.97
C ASN A 550 62.87 101.98 -2.52
N TYR A 551 63.62 101.43 -1.58
CA TYR A 551 63.41 101.65 -0.15
C TYR A 551 64.22 102.85 0.37
N VAL A 552 63.55 103.69 1.15
CA VAL A 552 64.04 104.91 1.78
C VAL A 552 63.75 104.89 3.28
N ASN A 553 64.44 105.71 4.06
CA ASN A 553 64.29 105.73 5.52
C ASN A 553 63.23 106.74 6.02
N SER A 554 62.32 107.22 5.16
CA SER A 554 61.35 108.29 5.44
C SER A 554 59.89 107.84 5.23
N ASN A 555 58.93 108.48 5.92
CA ASN A 555 57.58 107.94 6.20
C ASN A 555 56.38 108.88 5.87
N VAL A 556 56.50 109.87 4.96
CA VAL A 556 55.44 110.88 4.67
C VAL A 556 55.26 111.16 3.16
N PHE A 557 54.02 111.30 2.66
CA PHE A 557 53.71 111.39 1.21
C PHE A 557 52.50 112.29 0.84
N ASN A 558 52.64 113.22 -0.13
CA ASN A 558 51.66 114.30 -0.43
C ASN A 558 51.04 114.24 -1.85
N ASN A 559 49.87 114.89 -2.04
CA ASN A 559 49.15 115.06 -3.33
C ASN A 559 48.93 113.76 -4.11
N LEU A 560 48.71 112.69 -3.37
CA LEU A 560 48.55 111.34 -3.89
C LEU A 560 47.15 111.21 -4.54
N PRO A 561 47.05 110.81 -5.82
CA PRO A 561 45.78 110.75 -6.56
C PRO A 561 44.85 109.67 -5.99
N VAL A 562 43.54 109.81 -6.25
CA VAL A 562 42.53 108.84 -5.80
C VAL A 562 42.89 107.40 -6.14
N GLY A 563 42.88 106.54 -5.12
CA GLY A 563 43.46 105.21 -5.20
C GLY A 563 44.10 104.79 -3.88
N THR A 564 44.38 103.51 -3.75
CA THR A 564 45.16 102.99 -2.62
C THR A 564 46.63 103.22 -2.91
N HIS A 565 47.31 103.97 -2.05
CA HIS A 565 48.77 104.07 -2.08
C HIS A 565 49.33 103.04 -1.12
N THR A 566 50.24 102.20 -1.60
CA THR A 566 50.79 101.11 -0.81
C THR A 566 52.16 101.52 -0.33
N ILE A 567 52.30 101.70 0.99
CA ILE A 567 53.60 101.97 1.61
C ILE A 567 54.17 100.64 2.11
N TYR A 568 55.19 100.15 1.44
CA TYR A 568 55.90 98.93 1.79
C TYR A 568 56.85 99.21 2.94
N VAL A 569 56.79 98.40 4.00
CA VAL A 569 57.76 98.38 5.10
C VAL A 569 58.46 97.03 5.09
N LYS A 570 59.79 97.02 4.92
CA LYS A 570 60.59 95.80 4.80
C LYS A 570 61.59 95.66 5.94
N HIS A 571 61.58 94.50 6.59
CA HIS A 571 62.48 94.10 7.67
C HIS A 571 63.60 93.16 7.19
N THR A 572 64.71 93.10 7.93
CA THR A 572 65.95 92.40 7.56
C THR A 572 65.81 90.88 7.37
N ASN A 573 64.93 90.21 8.12
CA ASN A 573 64.66 88.77 7.97
C ASN A 573 63.81 88.40 6.72
N GLY A 574 63.61 89.34 5.79
CA GLY A 574 62.76 89.18 4.60
C GLY A 574 61.29 89.50 4.85
N CYS A 575 60.87 89.69 6.11
CA CYS A 575 59.50 90.05 6.42
C CYS A 575 59.15 91.42 5.83
N THR A 576 58.17 91.45 4.93
CA THR A 576 57.69 92.69 4.28
C THR A 576 56.21 92.86 4.59
N LYS A 577 55.85 93.97 5.22
CA LYS A 577 54.46 94.34 5.49
C LYS A 577 54.17 95.70 4.88
N THR A 578 53.12 95.77 4.08
CA THR A 578 52.61 97.03 3.55
C THR A 578 51.63 97.63 4.55
N THR A 579 51.72 98.93 4.79
CA THR A 579 50.52 99.68 5.16
C THR A 579 49.95 100.31 3.91
N SER A 580 48.78 99.84 3.51
CA SER A 580 48.04 100.43 2.41
C SER A 580 47.21 101.57 2.97
N VAL A 581 47.39 102.74 2.41
CA VAL A 581 46.58 103.89 2.76
C VAL A 581 45.57 104.12 1.65
N ARG A 582 44.27 104.04 1.97
CA ARG A 582 43.24 104.29 0.96
C ARG A 582 42.79 105.73 0.98
N ILE A 583 43.47 106.48 0.12
CA ILE A 583 43.05 107.75 -0.44
C ILE A 583 41.78 107.47 -1.27
N ASN A 584 40.64 107.55 -0.59
CA ASN A 584 39.41 106.94 -1.07
C ASN A 584 38.92 107.63 -2.34
N ALA A 585 38.83 106.88 -3.44
CA ALA A 585 37.70 107.07 -4.33
C ALA A 585 36.44 106.69 -3.53
N VAL A 586 35.38 107.52 -3.55
CA VAL A 586 34.05 107.05 -3.17
C VAL A 586 33.77 105.88 -4.10
N THR A 587 33.59 104.73 -3.49
CA THR A 587 33.56 103.48 -4.24
C THR A 587 32.24 103.42 -5.00
N PRO A 588 32.22 103.25 -6.33
CA PRO A 588 31.00 102.87 -7.02
C PRO A 588 30.46 101.57 -6.43
N ILE A 589 29.14 101.42 -6.38
CA ILE A 589 28.54 100.18 -5.89
C ILE A 589 28.80 99.06 -6.89
N THR A 590 29.26 97.93 -6.38
CA THR A 590 29.46 96.68 -7.08
C THR A 590 28.54 95.64 -6.48
N ALA A 591 27.95 94.77 -7.31
CA ALA A 591 27.00 93.76 -6.86
C ALA A 591 27.18 92.48 -7.68
N ASN A 592 27.02 91.33 -7.02
CA ASN A 592 26.95 89.98 -7.59
C ASN A 592 25.84 89.19 -6.88
N ALA A 593 25.34 88.12 -7.50
CA ALA A 593 24.31 87.26 -6.91
C ALA A 593 24.68 85.78 -7.00
N THR A 594 24.15 84.97 -6.08
CA THR A 594 24.25 83.50 -6.10
C THR A 594 22.87 82.88 -5.83
N ALA A 595 22.59 81.76 -6.50
CA ALA A 595 21.34 81.03 -6.36
C ALA A 595 21.57 79.64 -5.75
N VAL A 596 20.60 79.19 -4.97
CA VAL A 596 20.40 77.80 -4.55
C VAL A 596 19.18 77.30 -5.31
N ASN A 597 19.36 76.18 -6.00
CA ASN A 597 18.36 75.53 -6.85
C ASN A 597 17.29 74.78 -6.04
N ALA A 598 16.15 74.51 -6.66
CA ALA A 598 15.08 73.72 -6.06
C ALA A 598 15.51 72.26 -5.85
N THR A 599 15.02 71.62 -4.80
CA THR A 599 15.50 70.27 -4.40
C THR A 599 14.80 69.11 -5.11
N CYS A 600 13.57 69.31 -5.58
CA CYS A 600 12.79 68.38 -6.42
C CYS A 600 12.13 69.17 -7.54
N ASN A 601 11.78 68.49 -8.63
CA ASN A 601 11.02 69.09 -9.73
C ASN A 601 9.69 69.67 -9.21
N GLY A 602 9.38 70.92 -9.54
CA GLY A 602 8.16 71.62 -9.16
C GLY A 602 8.15 72.27 -7.76
N LEU A 603 9.23 72.19 -6.96
CA LEU A 603 9.27 72.80 -5.62
C LEU A 603 9.80 74.24 -5.62
N SER A 604 9.03 75.17 -5.07
CA SER A 604 9.42 76.57 -4.88
C SER A 604 10.31 76.79 -3.64
N ASN A 605 11.37 76.02 -3.47
CA ASN A 605 12.30 76.14 -2.32
C ASN A 605 13.70 76.68 -2.68
N GLY A 606 13.86 77.22 -3.89
CA GLY A 606 15.07 77.94 -4.30
C GLY A 606 15.28 79.26 -3.54
N ARG A 607 16.51 79.76 -3.57
CA ARG A 607 16.94 80.95 -2.80
C ARG A 607 18.01 81.74 -3.55
N ILE A 608 17.80 83.04 -3.76
CA ILE A 608 18.82 83.95 -4.29
C ILE A 608 19.39 84.80 -3.15
N THR A 609 20.71 84.97 -3.13
CA THR A 609 21.41 85.91 -2.25
C THR A 609 22.20 86.90 -3.12
N ILE A 610 21.94 88.19 -2.95
CA ILE A 610 22.75 89.26 -3.55
C ILE A 610 23.84 89.67 -2.56
N THR A 611 25.05 89.91 -3.05
CA THR A 611 26.15 90.49 -2.29
C THR A 611 26.61 91.74 -3.01
N ALA A 612 26.53 92.88 -2.34
CA ALA A 612 26.98 94.16 -2.88
C ALA A 612 27.92 94.85 -1.91
N SER A 613 28.84 95.63 -2.46
CA SER A 613 29.83 96.37 -1.71
C SER A 613 30.30 97.61 -2.47
N GLY A 614 30.84 98.58 -1.75
CA GLY A 614 31.03 99.94 -2.25
C GLY A 614 29.86 100.85 -1.86
N GLY A 615 29.87 102.06 -2.38
CA GLY A 615 29.02 103.15 -1.91
C GLY A 615 29.50 103.74 -0.58
N THR A 616 28.65 104.59 0.00
CA THR A 616 28.85 105.25 1.29
C THR A 616 27.62 105.02 2.18
N GLY A 617 27.82 104.37 3.33
CA GLY A 617 26.75 104.01 4.28
C GLY A 617 26.11 102.63 4.02
N PRO A 618 25.11 102.23 4.84
CA PRO A 618 24.50 100.91 4.74
C PRO A 618 23.73 100.73 3.43
N LEU A 619 23.81 99.51 2.86
CA LEU A 619 23.18 99.16 1.60
C LEU A 619 21.76 98.58 1.78
N GLN A 620 20.87 98.87 0.82
CA GLN A 620 19.55 98.24 0.69
C GLN A 620 19.39 97.51 -0.63
N TYR A 621 18.57 96.45 -0.66
CA TYR A 621 18.50 95.44 -1.72
C TYR A 621 17.06 95.14 -2.16
N GLY A 622 16.85 94.77 -3.43
CA GLY A 622 15.52 94.37 -3.95
C GLY A 622 15.61 93.39 -5.12
N ILE A 623 14.49 92.71 -5.44
CA ILE A 623 14.36 91.69 -6.51
C ILE A 623 13.19 91.98 -7.44
N SER A 624 13.32 91.66 -8.73
CA SER A 624 12.27 91.78 -9.76
C SER A 624 11.08 90.84 -9.50
N PRO A 625 9.85 91.20 -9.91
CA PRO A 625 9.50 92.38 -10.70
C PRO A 625 9.44 93.70 -9.90
N ASP A 626 9.14 93.65 -8.60
CA ASP A 626 8.69 94.84 -7.86
C ASP A 626 9.83 95.64 -7.18
N PHE A 627 11.00 95.04 -6.96
CA PHE A 627 12.20 95.64 -6.35
C PHE A 627 11.99 96.43 -5.05
N ASN A 628 11.06 95.99 -4.20
CA ASN A 628 10.89 96.54 -2.84
C ASN A 628 12.21 96.47 -2.06
N LEU A 629 12.74 97.62 -1.65
CA LEU A 629 14.06 97.73 -1.02
C LEU A 629 14.01 97.33 0.46
N SER A 630 14.90 96.42 0.85
CA SER A 630 15.05 95.86 2.20
C SER A 630 16.52 95.89 2.64
N SER A 631 16.78 95.82 3.95
CA SER A 631 18.12 95.53 4.46
C SER A 631 18.51 94.05 4.28
N SER A 632 17.55 93.16 4.03
CA SER A 632 17.81 91.75 3.69
C SER A 632 18.36 91.63 2.27
N ASN A 633 19.53 91.01 2.15
CA ASN A 633 20.16 90.69 0.87
C ASN A 633 19.81 89.27 0.37
N VAL A 634 18.74 88.66 0.91
CA VAL A 634 18.35 87.26 0.70
C VAL A 634 16.86 87.18 0.31
N PHE A 635 16.58 86.45 -0.77
CA PHE A 635 15.25 86.15 -1.29
C PHE A 635 15.04 84.63 -1.30
N GLN A 636 13.94 84.15 -0.73
CA GLN A 636 13.69 82.71 -0.47
C GLN A 636 12.31 82.31 -1.02
N ASN A 637 12.04 81.00 -1.04
CA ASN A 637 10.80 80.40 -1.57
C ASN A 637 10.58 80.68 -3.07
N LEU A 638 11.67 80.61 -3.85
CA LEU A 638 11.66 80.86 -5.29
C LEU A 638 11.46 79.56 -6.06
N ALA A 639 10.58 79.60 -7.07
CA ALA A 639 10.47 78.56 -8.09
C ALA A 639 11.67 78.63 -9.06
N ALA A 640 11.83 77.60 -9.90
CA ALA A 640 12.77 77.68 -11.02
C ALA A 640 12.37 78.82 -11.98
N GLY A 641 13.35 79.65 -12.36
CA GLY A 641 13.08 80.88 -13.13
C GLY A 641 14.24 81.88 -13.13
N ASN A 642 14.09 82.95 -13.91
CA ASN A 642 15.07 84.03 -14.07
C ASN A 642 14.63 85.29 -13.29
N TYR A 643 15.57 85.91 -12.58
CA TYR A 643 15.35 87.05 -11.68
C TYR A 643 16.43 88.13 -11.84
N ILE A 644 16.12 89.37 -11.45
CA ILE A 644 17.05 90.51 -11.41
C ILE A 644 17.09 91.06 -9.97
N VAL A 645 18.27 91.37 -9.45
CA VAL A 645 18.48 91.86 -8.08
C VAL A 645 19.36 93.12 -8.04
N ARG A 646 19.04 94.05 -7.12
CA ARG A 646 19.63 95.42 -7.02
C ARG A 646 20.20 95.72 -5.63
N ALA A 647 21.20 96.60 -5.54
CA ALA A 647 21.72 97.22 -4.30
C ALA A 647 21.93 98.75 -4.40
N VAL A 648 21.73 99.50 -3.31
CA VAL A 648 21.71 100.99 -3.22
C VAL A 648 22.35 101.49 -1.90
N ASP A 649 23.08 102.61 -1.85
CA ASP A 649 23.71 103.18 -0.62
C ASP A 649 22.98 104.41 -0.01
N SER A 650 23.51 104.96 1.09
CA SER A 650 22.94 106.12 1.80
C SER A 650 23.39 107.51 1.30
N LYS A 651 24.16 107.57 0.20
CA LYS A 651 24.52 108.81 -0.51
C LYS A 651 23.96 108.88 -1.94
N GLY A 652 23.25 107.86 -2.41
CA GLY A 652 22.49 107.82 -3.66
C GLY A 652 23.11 106.98 -4.80
N CYS A 653 24.15 106.18 -4.55
CA CYS A 653 24.73 105.30 -5.56
C CYS A 653 23.97 103.95 -5.65
N TYR A 654 24.00 103.23 -6.79
CA TYR A 654 23.32 101.92 -6.96
C TYR A 654 23.94 101.00 -8.04
N LYS A 655 23.58 99.70 -8.03
CA LYS A 655 24.00 98.64 -8.99
C LYS A 655 23.00 97.45 -9.08
N GLU A 656 22.90 96.79 -10.24
CA GLU A 656 21.98 95.65 -10.52
C GLU A 656 22.67 94.42 -11.15
N VAL A 657 22.06 93.23 -11.04
CA VAL A 657 22.56 91.89 -11.46
C VAL A 657 21.42 90.94 -11.89
N ASN A 658 21.61 90.15 -12.95
CA ASN A 658 20.66 89.09 -13.39
C ASN A 658 21.12 87.69 -12.91
N ILE A 659 20.19 86.78 -12.55
CA ILE A 659 20.49 85.41 -12.09
C ILE A 659 19.31 84.43 -12.26
N ALA A 660 19.57 83.13 -12.31
CA ALA A 660 18.57 82.06 -12.45
C ALA A 660 18.55 81.08 -11.28
N VAL A 661 17.38 80.48 -11.01
CA VAL A 661 17.17 79.30 -10.16
C VAL A 661 16.75 78.13 -11.07
N THR A 662 17.36 76.96 -10.93
CA THR A 662 17.00 75.75 -11.71
C THR A 662 16.47 74.62 -10.81
N GLU A 663 15.98 73.54 -11.41
CA GLU A 663 15.44 72.36 -10.72
C GLU A 663 15.89 71.05 -11.43
N PRO A 664 15.86 69.88 -10.76
CA PRO A 664 16.16 68.59 -11.40
C PRO A 664 15.00 68.09 -12.29
N ASN A 665 15.29 67.15 -13.19
CA ASN A 665 14.28 66.44 -14.00
C ASN A 665 13.32 65.65 -13.11
N ALA A 666 12.04 65.54 -13.51
CA ALA A 666 11.04 64.75 -12.81
C ALA A 666 11.46 63.28 -12.61
N LEU A 667 11.16 62.71 -11.44
CA LEU A 667 11.44 61.31 -11.11
C LEU A 667 10.35 60.42 -11.71
N LEU A 668 10.75 59.45 -12.53
CA LEU A 668 9.88 58.53 -13.26
C LEU A 668 10.27 57.09 -12.95
N ALA A 669 9.27 56.22 -12.81
CA ALA A 669 9.43 54.79 -12.67
C ALA A 669 8.52 54.08 -13.69
N THR A 670 9.02 53.03 -14.34
CA THR A 670 8.33 52.28 -15.38
C THR A 670 8.66 50.80 -15.27
N ALA A 671 7.66 49.92 -15.37
CA ALA A 671 7.89 48.48 -15.50
C ALA A 671 8.62 48.20 -16.82
N ILE A 672 9.59 47.28 -16.79
CA ILE A 672 10.38 46.87 -17.95
C ILE A 672 10.26 45.38 -18.24
N ASP A 673 9.98 44.57 -17.22
CA ASP A 673 9.57 43.17 -17.37
C ASP A 673 8.52 42.82 -16.30
N VAL A 674 7.60 41.93 -16.65
CA VAL A 674 6.52 41.45 -15.78
C VAL A 674 6.28 39.97 -16.08
N LEU A 675 6.66 39.12 -15.12
CA LEU A 675 6.37 37.70 -15.14
C LEU A 675 5.05 37.47 -14.37
N GLN A 676 4.04 36.94 -15.06
CA GLN A 676 2.78 36.56 -14.45
C GLN A 676 2.91 35.23 -13.71
N GLU A 677 2.15 35.08 -12.62
CA GLU A 677 1.91 33.77 -12.01
C GLU A 677 0.98 32.94 -12.93
N ILE A 678 1.34 31.70 -13.24
CA ILE A 678 0.64 30.89 -14.25
C ILE A 678 -0.40 29.97 -13.61
N CYS A 679 -0.04 29.20 -12.58
CA CYS A 679 -0.97 28.41 -11.77
C CYS A 679 -1.23 29.07 -10.42
N VAL A 680 -2.33 28.74 -9.75
CA VAL A 680 -2.48 29.07 -8.33
C VAL A 680 -1.45 28.30 -7.48
N ASP A 681 -1.00 28.90 -6.37
CA ASP A 681 0.02 28.36 -5.44
C ASP A 681 1.44 28.18 -6.05
N ASP A 682 1.71 28.74 -7.23
CA ASP A 682 3.05 28.77 -7.84
C ASP A 682 3.97 29.81 -7.16
N ASP A 683 3.38 30.88 -6.58
CA ASP A 683 4.06 31.99 -5.88
C ASP A 683 5.25 32.57 -6.69
N ASN A 684 5.19 32.53 -8.03
CA ASN A 684 6.35 32.78 -8.90
C ASN A 684 6.31 34.07 -9.74
N GLY A 685 5.27 34.91 -9.57
CA GLY A 685 5.17 36.20 -10.24
C GLY A 685 6.34 37.13 -9.90
N ALA A 686 6.73 37.98 -10.86
CA ALA A 686 7.83 38.92 -10.68
C ALA A 686 7.64 40.23 -11.47
N ILE A 687 8.15 41.34 -10.93
CA ILE A 687 8.08 42.67 -11.53
C ILE A 687 9.48 43.29 -11.54
N GLU A 688 10.02 43.61 -12.72
CA GLU A 688 11.23 44.41 -12.88
C GLU A 688 10.87 45.85 -13.31
N ILE A 689 11.48 46.84 -12.66
CA ILE A 689 11.26 48.27 -12.93
C ILE A 689 12.57 48.99 -13.31
N SER A 690 12.43 50.01 -14.14
CA SER A 690 13.48 51.02 -14.36
C SER A 690 13.07 52.36 -13.75
N VAL A 691 14.06 53.10 -13.23
CA VAL A 691 13.89 54.42 -12.62
C VAL A 691 14.80 55.43 -13.32
N THR A 692 14.22 56.56 -13.74
CA THR A 692 14.93 57.64 -14.43
C THR A 692 14.53 59.02 -13.90
N GLY A 693 15.39 60.02 -14.08
CA GLY A 693 15.19 61.37 -13.52
C GLY A 693 15.43 61.45 -12.01
N GLY A 694 15.11 62.59 -11.37
CA GLY A 694 15.48 62.86 -9.98
C GLY A 694 17.00 62.84 -9.73
N THR A 695 17.40 62.55 -8.50
CA THR A 695 18.80 62.46 -8.05
C THR A 695 19.13 61.05 -7.55
N ALA A 696 19.91 60.28 -8.32
CA ALA A 696 20.41 58.97 -7.89
C ALA A 696 21.33 59.06 -6.65
N PRO A 697 21.46 57.99 -5.82
CA PRO A 697 20.81 56.68 -5.93
C PRO A 697 19.30 56.69 -5.65
N TYR A 698 18.61 55.66 -6.13
CA TYR A 698 17.19 55.43 -5.86
C TYR A 698 17.01 54.38 -4.76
N SER A 699 15.86 54.42 -4.12
CA SER A 699 15.39 53.42 -3.17
C SER A 699 13.90 53.18 -3.35
N THR A 700 13.44 51.98 -3.09
CA THR A 700 12.13 51.48 -3.53
C THR A 700 11.45 50.68 -2.41
N SER A 701 10.13 50.56 -2.45
CA SER A 701 9.33 49.89 -1.41
C SER A 701 7.97 49.49 -1.95
N LEU A 702 7.47 48.30 -1.58
CA LEU A 702 6.08 47.86 -1.85
C LEU A 702 5.04 48.51 -0.92
N SER A 703 5.46 49.38 0.01
CA SER A 703 4.57 50.11 0.92
C SER A 703 5.02 51.56 1.09
N GLU A 704 4.06 52.50 1.09
CA GLU A 704 4.31 53.94 1.23
C GLU A 704 5.15 54.29 2.47
N ASN A 705 4.84 53.62 3.58
CA ASN A 705 5.49 53.74 4.88
C ASN A 705 6.46 52.59 5.20
N GLY A 706 6.81 51.77 4.18
CA GLY A 706 7.70 50.63 4.30
C GLY A 706 9.18 51.00 4.43
N THR A 707 10.03 49.97 4.51
CA THR A 707 11.49 50.14 4.46
C THR A 707 11.91 50.33 3.01
N TYR A 708 12.40 51.52 2.66
CA TYR A 708 12.91 51.79 1.31
C TYR A 708 14.28 51.15 1.11
N VAL A 709 14.37 50.16 0.23
CA VAL A 709 15.61 49.43 -0.08
C VAL A 709 16.35 50.13 -1.22
N ARG A 710 17.66 50.34 -1.07
CA ARG A 710 18.46 51.07 -2.06
C ARG A 710 18.84 50.17 -3.24
N ASN A 711 18.60 50.65 -4.46
CA ASN A 711 18.85 49.94 -5.73
C ASN A 711 18.13 48.59 -5.88
N GLU A 712 16.98 48.40 -5.22
CA GLU A 712 16.09 47.26 -5.44
C GLU A 712 15.15 47.59 -6.61
N PHE A 713 15.22 46.81 -7.69
CA PHE A 713 14.47 47.06 -8.93
C PHE A 713 13.74 45.84 -9.47
N LEU A 714 13.94 44.68 -8.83
CA LEU A 714 13.30 43.42 -9.13
C LEU A 714 12.58 42.97 -7.87
N TYR A 715 11.30 42.62 -8.02
CA TYR A 715 10.48 42.02 -6.98
C TYR A 715 10.07 40.62 -7.46
N GLU A 716 10.43 39.59 -6.70
CA GLU A 716 10.18 38.18 -7.02
C GLU A 716 9.30 37.56 -5.92
N ASN A 717 8.62 36.46 -6.26
CA ASN A 717 7.68 35.75 -5.40
C ASN A 717 6.46 36.62 -5.05
N LEU A 718 5.73 37.01 -6.09
CA LEU A 718 4.55 37.87 -6.01
C LEU A 718 3.30 37.11 -6.50
N ASP A 719 2.32 36.97 -5.60
CA ASP A 719 1.00 36.42 -5.87
C ASP A 719 0.24 37.23 -6.95
N GLY A 720 -0.36 36.51 -7.89
CA GLY A 720 -1.15 37.05 -8.99
C GLY A 720 -2.52 37.60 -8.58
N GLY A 721 -3.24 38.18 -9.54
CA GLY A 721 -4.60 38.70 -9.35
C GLY A 721 -4.72 40.01 -8.57
N GLN A 722 -3.59 40.64 -8.23
CA GLN A 722 -3.53 41.88 -7.47
C GLN A 722 -2.65 42.95 -8.12
N THR A 723 -2.83 44.20 -7.67
CA THR A 723 -2.08 45.36 -8.18
C THR A 723 -1.09 45.85 -7.14
N TYR A 724 0.19 45.66 -7.42
CA TYR A 724 1.29 46.16 -6.61
C TYR A 724 1.51 47.65 -6.87
N THR A 725 1.71 48.41 -5.80
CA THR A 725 2.12 49.82 -5.87
C THR A 725 3.56 49.94 -5.37
N ILE A 726 4.49 50.10 -6.31
CA ILE A 726 5.92 50.26 -6.02
C ILE A 726 6.21 51.75 -5.82
N TYR A 727 6.57 52.13 -4.60
CA TYR A 727 6.95 53.48 -4.23
C TYR A 727 8.45 53.66 -4.45
N VAL A 728 8.85 54.73 -5.13
CA VAL A 728 10.23 55.03 -5.50
C VAL A 728 10.64 56.38 -4.90
N LYS A 729 11.79 56.43 -4.26
CA LYS A 729 12.37 57.62 -3.61
C LYS A 729 13.81 57.85 -4.07
N ASP A 730 14.12 59.10 -4.42
CA ASP A 730 15.48 59.52 -4.80
C ASP A 730 16.34 59.98 -3.60
N ALA A 731 17.61 60.28 -3.85
CA ALA A 731 18.57 60.70 -2.82
C ALA A 731 18.31 62.10 -2.23
N LYS A 732 17.31 62.84 -2.72
CA LYS A 732 16.81 64.10 -2.15
C LYS A 732 15.47 63.95 -1.44
N GLY A 733 14.92 62.72 -1.41
CA GLY A 733 13.64 62.42 -0.79
C GLY A 733 12.44 62.69 -1.70
N CYS A 734 12.65 63.02 -2.97
CA CYS A 734 11.59 63.16 -3.95
C CYS A 734 10.98 61.77 -4.22
N THR A 735 9.65 61.66 -4.22
CA THR A 735 8.94 60.38 -4.37
C THR A 735 8.06 60.32 -5.61
N THR A 736 7.95 59.13 -6.19
CA THR A 736 6.94 58.76 -7.20
C THR A 736 6.41 57.35 -6.89
N SER A 737 5.35 56.92 -7.56
CA SER A 737 4.83 55.54 -7.44
C SER A 737 4.46 54.99 -8.81
N LEU A 738 4.68 53.69 -8.99
CA LEU A 738 4.27 52.92 -10.16
C LEU A 738 3.27 51.85 -9.71
N GLN A 739 2.16 51.71 -10.43
CA GLN A 739 1.23 50.60 -10.24
C GLN A 739 1.44 49.57 -11.34
N VAL A 740 1.52 48.29 -10.96
CA VAL A 740 1.65 47.14 -11.87
C VAL A 740 0.67 46.08 -11.41
N THR A 741 -0.15 45.60 -12.32
CA THR A 741 -1.12 44.52 -12.06
C THR A 741 -0.53 43.21 -12.54
N LEU A 742 -0.52 42.21 -11.66
CA LEU A 742 -0.37 40.82 -12.08
C LEU A 742 -1.76 40.25 -12.38
N ASP A 743 -1.88 39.52 -13.49
CA ASP A 743 -3.12 38.87 -13.87
C ASP A 743 -3.47 37.76 -12.87
N ALA A 744 -4.75 37.40 -12.76
CA ALA A 744 -5.17 36.33 -11.84
C ALA A 744 -4.60 34.98 -12.30
N PRO A 745 -4.00 34.18 -11.39
CA PRO A 745 -3.45 32.89 -11.73
C PRO A 745 -4.58 31.91 -12.10
N ILE A 746 -4.22 30.85 -12.81
CA ILE A 746 -5.20 29.88 -13.29
C ILE A 746 -5.35 28.76 -12.26
N ASP A 747 -6.58 28.64 -11.77
CA ASP A 747 -7.02 27.61 -10.83
C ASP A 747 -7.74 26.51 -11.61
N ILE A 748 -7.17 25.30 -11.60
CA ILE A 748 -7.70 24.13 -12.30
C ILE A 748 -8.58 23.27 -11.37
N ASP A 749 -8.25 23.15 -10.08
CA ASP A 749 -8.95 22.35 -9.06
C ASP A 749 -9.42 20.98 -9.57
N ALA A 750 -8.47 20.12 -9.99
CA ALA A 750 -8.77 18.83 -10.61
C ALA A 750 -9.11 17.74 -9.57
N ASP A 751 -10.36 17.27 -9.57
CA ASP A 751 -10.88 16.27 -8.63
C ASP A 751 -11.46 15.04 -9.36
N GLU A 752 -11.18 13.81 -8.88
CA GLU A 752 -11.67 12.58 -9.50
C GLU A 752 -13.00 12.07 -8.92
N ASN A 753 -13.94 11.74 -9.80
CA ASN A 753 -15.14 10.99 -9.45
C ASN A 753 -15.14 9.61 -10.11
N ILE A 754 -15.00 8.55 -9.30
CA ILE A 754 -14.90 7.16 -9.74
C ILE A 754 -16.25 6.44 -9.59
N VAL A 755 -16.77 5.92 -10.69
CA VAL A 755 -17.99 5.10 -10.73
C VAL A 755 -17.65 3.68 -11.20
N TYR A 756 -18.01 2.68 -10.39
CA TYR A 756 -17.74 1.26 -10.65
C TYR A 756 -18.95 0.60 -11.32
N ASN A 757 -18.88 0.38 -12.63
CA ASN A 757 -19.97 -0.22 -13.42
C ASN A 757 -19.64 -1.66 -13.83
N CYS A 758 -20.67 -2.49 -14.00
CA CYS A 758 -20.53 -3.92 -14.29
C CYS A 758 -19.81 -4.26 -15.61
N ASN A 759 -19.74 -3.32 -16.54
CA ASN A 759 -19.11 -3.49 -17.86
C ASN A 759 -17.79 -2.70 -18.01
N GLY A 760 -17.31 -2.04 -16.95
CA GLY A 760 -16.12 -1.20 -16.99
C GLY A 760 -16.22 -0.04 -15.98
N ASN A 761 -15.11 0.31 -15.35
CA ASN A 761 -15.05 1.47 -14.45
C ASN A 761 -15.09 2.76 -15.28
N THR A 762 -15.70 3.81 -14.74
CA THR A 762 -15.69 5.14 -15.35
C THR A 762 -15.13 6.14 -14.36
N VAL A 763 -14.15 6.92 -14.79
CA VAL A 763 -13.64 8.07 -14.03
C VAL A 763 -13.99 9.34 -14.78
N THR A 764 -14.63 10.28 -14.09
CA THR A 764 -14.85 11.63 -14.60
C THR A 764 -13.97 12.57 -13.81
N ILE A 765 -13.18 13.39 -14.50
CA ILE A 765 -12.40 14.45 -13.87
C ILE A 765 -13.22 15.74 -13.88
N SER A 766 -13.44 16.31 -12.70
CA SER A 766 -13.95 17.67 -12.51
C SER A 766 -12.78 18.64 -12.56
N VAL A 767 -13.05 19.87 -12.99
CA VAL A 767 -12.14 21.02 -12.89
C VAL A 767 -12.97 22.25 -12.55
N ASN A 768 -12.34 23.35 -12.13
CA ASN A 768 -13.01 24.61 -11.90
C ASN A 768 -13.83 25.02 -13.15
N PRO A 769 -15.15 25.31 -13.02
CA PRO A 769 -16.00 25.65 -14.15
C PRO A 769 -15.55 26.87 -14.99
N SER A 770 -14.67 27.72 -14.45
CA SER A 770 -14.06 28.85 -15.17
C SER A 770 -13.12 28.41 -16.30
N VAL A 771 -12.42 27.27 -16.15
CA VAL A 771 -11.39 26.78 -17.10
C VAL A 771 -11.84 25.57 -17.92
N ALA A 772 -13.00 25.00 -17.62
CA ALA A 772 -13.46 23.71 -18.16
C ALA A 772 -13.55 23.62 -19.70
N ASN A 773 -13.56 24.73 -20.44
CA ASN A 773 -13.57 24.77 -21.90
C ASN A 773 -12.17 24.89 -22.53
N ASP A 774 -11.15 25.23 -21.73
CA ASP A 774 -9.80 25.62 -22.17
C ASP A 774 -8.71 24.65 -21.66
N VAL A 775 -9.15 23.52 -21.08
CA VAL A 775 -8.30 22.40 -20.63
C VAL A 775 -8.36 21.19 -21.56
N THR A 776 -7.29 20.40 -21.53
CA THR A 776 -7.22 19.05 -22.11
C THR A 776 -6.69 18.07 -21.06
N TYR A 777 -7.03 16.80 -21.20
CA TYR A 777 -6.73 15.75 -20.24
C TYR A 777 -5.84 14.68 -20.91
N THR A 778 -4.81 14.21 -20.21
CA THR A 778 -4.04 13.00 -20.60
C THR A 778 -4.23 11.93 -19.52
N LEU A 779 -4.41 10.67 -19.91
CA LEU A 779 -4.39 9.54 -18.98
C LEU A 779 -3.04 8.83 -19.10
N ASP A 780 -2.35 8.64 -17.98
CA ASP A 780 -1.07 7.92 -17.85
C ASP A 780 0.01 8.36 -18.86
N GLY A 781 0.09 9.66 -19.15
CA GLY A 781 1.02 10.23 -20.14
C GLY A 781 0.63 9.96 -21.61
N GLY A 782 -0.64 9.60 -21.86
CA GLY A 782 -1.21 9.41 -23.19
C GLY A 782 -1.42 10.70 -23.99
N THR A 783 -2.05 10.59 -25.15
CA THR A 783 -2.34 11.75 -26.02
C THR A 783 -3.39 12.68 -25.39
N PRO A 784 -3.19 14.01 -25.39
CA PRO A 784 -4.18 14.97 -24.89
C PRO A 784 -5.51 14.87 -25.62
N GLN A 785 -6.61 14.92 -24.86
CA GLN A 785 -7.98 14.94 -25.37
C GLN A 785 -8.86 15.95 -24.62
N ILE A 786 -9.97 16.35 -25.24
CA ILE A 786 -10.95 17.28 -24.63
C ILE A 786 -11.92 16.53 -23.69
N GLY A 787 -12.07 15.21 -23.85
CA GLY A 787 -12.94 14.39 -23.01
C GLY A 787 -12.38 14.20 -21.60
N ASN A 788 -13.17 14.58 -20.59
CA ASN A 788 -12.86 14.40 -19.16
C ASN A 788 -13.37 13.07 -18.57
N ILE A 789 -13.95 12.20 -19.40
CA ILE A 789 -14.49 10.89 -19.01
C ILE A 789 -13.60 9.79 -19.58
N PHE A 790 -13.13 8.91 -18.71
CA PHE A 790 -12.28 7.76 -19.03
C PHE A 790 -13.02 6.47 -18.65
N THR A 791 -13.17 5.53 -19.60
CA THR A 791 -13.81 4.23 -19.36
C THR A 791 -12.81 3.09 -19.43
N ASP A 792 -13.21 1.93 -18.91
CA ASP A 792 -12.51 0.64 -19.09
C ASP A 792 -11.07 0.62 -18.56
N LEU A 793 -10.80 1.47 -17.56
CA LEU A 793 -9.51 1.57 -16.90
C LEU A 793 -9.07 0.24 -16.28
N SER A 794 -7.79 -0.07 -16.45
CA SER A 794 -7.18 -1.29 -15.91
C SER A 794 -7.09 -1.28 -14.38
N ASN A 795 -6.83 -2.44 -13.79
CA ASN A 795 -6.55 -2.52 -12.36
C ASN A 795 -5.16 -1.96 -12.03
N GLY A 796 -5.07 -0.87 -11.29
CA GLY A 796 -3.80 -0.22 -10.95
C GLY A 796 -3.92 1.23 -10.49
N ARG A 797 -2.77 1.87 -10.28
CA ARG A 797 -2.68 3.33 -10.11
C ARG A 797 -2.75 3.97 -11.50
N HIS A 798 -3.59 4.99 -11.61
CA HIS A 798 -3.76 5.81 -12.79
C HIS A 798 -3.52 7.28 -12.43
N THR A 799 -3.09 8.07 -13.41
CA THR A 799 -2.87 9.52 -13.26
C THR A 799 -3.51 10.24 -14.43
N VAL A 800 -4.31 11.27 -14.15
CA VAL A 800 -4.75 12.21 -15.19
C VAL A 800 -4.05 13.55 -14.99
N GLU A 801 -3.29 13.97 -16.00
CA GLU A 801 -2.73 15.32 -16.05
C GLU A 801 -3.70 16.21 -16.84
N VAL A 802 -4.05 17.34 -16.25
CA VAL A 802 -4.94 18.36 -16.83
C VAL A 802 -4.08 19.53 -17.29
N PHE A 803 -4.10 19.82 -18.58
CA PHE A 803 -3.32 20.88 -19.22
C PHE A 803 -4.24 22.01 -19.67
N HIS A 804 -4.08 23.20 -19.08
CA HIS A 804 -4.71 24.42 -19.57
C HIS A 804 -3.88 25.07 -20.69
N ALA A 805 -4.53 25.79 -21.61
CA ALA A 805 -3.88 26.46 -22.75
C ALA A 805 -2.77 27.48 -22.38
N SER A 806 -2.73 27.94 -21.12
CA SER A 806 -1.68 28.82 -20.56
C SER A 806 -0.38 28.09 -20.19
N ALA A 807 -0.32 26.77 -20.34
CA ALA A 807 0.67 25.86 -19.76
C ALA A 807 0.59 25.67 -18.22
N CYS A 808 -0.50 26.12 -17.58
CA CYS A 808 -0.81 25.64 -16.22
C CYS A 808 -1.21 24.16 -16.26
N THR A 809 -0.75 23.39 -15.27
CA THR A 809 -1.00 21.94 -15.19
C THR A 809 -1.39 21.51 -13.78
N ASP A 810 -2.40 20.66 -13.67
CA ASP A 810 -2.78 19.98 -12.43
C ASP A 810 -2.77 18.45 -12.66
N THR A 811 -2.56 17.66 -11.61
CA THR A 811 -2.38 16.19 -11.73
C THR A 811 -3.11 15.44 -10.64
N VAL A 812 -4.18 14.75 -11.04
CA VAL A 812 -4.99 13.93 -10.15
C VAL A 812 -4.58 12.45 -10.25
N SER A 813 -4.39 11.80 -9.09
CA SER A 813 -3.75 10.48 -8.98
C SER A 813 -4.61 9.50 -8.18
N PHE A 814 -5.27 8.58 -8.88
CA PHE A 814 -6.25 7.66 -8.29
C PHE A 814 -5.89 6.18 -8.47
N PHE A 815 -6.68 5.29 -7.86
CA PHE A 815 -6.46 3.84 -7.94
C PHE A 815 -7.74 3.12 -8.33
N ILE A 816 -7.67 2.34 -9.41
CA ILE A 816 -8.76 1.50 -9.89
C ILE A 816 -8.56 0.08 -9.40
N SER A 817 -9.52 -0.40 -8.61
CA SER A 817 -9.61 -1.80 -8.19
C SER A 817 -10.76 -2.47 -8.94
N ASN A 818 -10.45 -3.34 -9.90
CA ASN A 818 -11.49 -4.06 -10.65
C ASN A 818 -12.32 -4.97 -9.73
N ALA A 819 -13.64 -4.89 -9.84
CA ALA A 819 -14.53 -5.83 -9.17
C ALA A 819 -14.31 -7.25 -9.72
N VAL A 820 -14.32 -8.24 -8.82
CA VAL A 820 -14.41 -9.66 -9.22
C VAL A 820 -15.75 -9.86 -9.95
N PRO A 821 -15.84 -10.55 -11.09
CA PRO A 821 -17.13 -10.81 -11.73
C PRO A 821 -18.09 -11.59 -10.81
N VAL A 822 -19.38 -11.24 -10.81
CA VAL A 822 -20.38 -12.06 -10.12
C VAL A 822 -20.43 -13.43 -10.77
N THR A 823 -20.42 -14.47 -9.96
CA THR A 823 -20.51 -15.88 -10.36
C THR A 823 -21.57 -16.56 -9.51
N VAL A 824 -22.36 -17.46 -10.09
CA VAL A 824 -23.35 -18.25 -9.37
C VAL A 824 -23.18 -19.74 -9.68
N THR A 825 -23.18 -20.57 -8.65
CA THR A 825 -23.28 -22.03 -8.73
C THR A 825 -24.62 -22.48 -8.14
N LEU A 826 -25.22 -23.52 -8.72
CA LEU A 826 -26.53 -24.05 -8.33
C LEU A 826 -26.39 -25.49 -7.85
N ALA A 827 -27.09 -25.83 -6.77
CA ALA A 827 -27.14 -27.19 -6.23
C ALA A 827 -28.53 -27.54 -5.69
N GLU A 828 -28.90 -28.82 -5.76
CA GLU A 828 -30.06 -29.35 -5.04
C GLU A 828 -29.66 -29.67 -3.60
N THR A 829 -30.29 -29.01 -2.62
CA THR A 829 -29.88 -29.04 -1.19
C THR A 829 -30.95 -29.58 -0.25
N GLY A 830 -32.01 -30.16 -0.81
CA GLY A 830 -33.10 -30.79 -0.07
C GLY A 830 -34.24 -31.14 -1.02
N LEU A 831 -35.28 -31.80 -0.49
CA LEU A 831 -36.48 -32.15 -1.27
C LEU A 831 -37.01 -30.91 -1.99
N ASN A 832 -37.08 -30.97 -3.32
CA ASN A 832 -37.52 -29.90 -4.22
C ASN A 832 -36.93 -28.50 -3.91
N LYS A 833 -35.64 -28.41 -3.53
CA LYS A 833 -34.95 -27.14 -3.20
C LYS A 833 -33.70 -26.91 -4.04
N ILE A 834 -33.66 -25.75 -4.71
CA ILE A 834 -32.45 -25.22 -5.34
C ILE A 834 -31.81 -24.22 -4.37
N THR A 835 -30.51 -24.34 -4.13
CA THR A 835 -29.69 -23.29 -3.52
C THR A 835 -28.76 -22.70 -4.55
N ALA A 836 -28.76 -21.37 -4.66
CA ALA A 836 -27.74 -20.61 -5.36
C ALA A 836 -26.62 -20.21 -4.39
N THR A 837 -25.37 -20.32 -4.81
CA THR A 837 -24.22 -19.77 -4.08
C THR A 837 -23.52 -18.77 -4.99
N ALA A 838 -23.42 -17.53 -4.51
CA ALA A 838 -22.91 -16.41 -5.29
C ALA A 838 -21.59 -15.88 -4.71
N SER A 839 -20.64 -15.59 -5.60
CA SER A 839 -19.34 -15.01 -5.27
C SER A 839 -18.92 -13.94 -6.29
N GLY A 840 -18.21 -12.90 -5.84
CA GLY A 840 -17.80 -11.77 -6.66
C GLY A 840 -18.74 -10.57 -6.54
N GLY A 841 -18.63 -9.62 -7.47
CA GLY A 841 -19.33 -8.34 -7.45
C GLY A 841 -19.04 -7.49 -6.22
N THR A 842 -19.97 -6.57 -5.91
CA THR A 842 -19.98 -5.77 -4.68
C THR A 842 -20.72 -6.44 -3.51
N GLY A 843 -21.23 -7.66 -3.72
CA GLY A 843 -21.99 -8.43 -2.73
C GLY A 843 -23.44 -7.95 -2.59
N ASN A 844 -24.06 -8.22 -1.42
CA ASN A 844 -25.46 -7.89 -1.11
C ASN A 844 -26.49 -8.44 -2.11
N TYR A 845 -26.25 -9.63 -2.66
CA TYR A 845 -27.00 -10.14 -3.80
C TYR A 845 -28.51 -10.30 -3.58
N THR A 846 -29.27 -10.05 -4.65
CA THR A 846 -30.65 -10.54 -4.83
C THR A 846 -30.68 -11.70 -5.83
N TYR A 847 -31.70 -12.56 -5.72
CA TYR A 847 -31.84 -13.78 -6.50
C TYR A 847 -33.23 -13.82 -7.14
N THR A 848 -33.29 -14.07 -8.45
CA THR A 848 -34.54 -14.43 -9.14
C THR A 848 -34.47 -15.86 -9.67
N PHE A 849 -35.57 -16.60 -9.57
CA PHE A 849 -35.68 -18.01 -10.01
C PHE A 849 -36.81 -18.11 -11.03
N ASN A 850 -36.50 -18.39 -12.30
CA ASN A 850 -37.45 -18.32 -13.43
C ASN A 850 -38.26 -17.01 -13.46
N GLY A 851 -37.61 -15.88 -13.16
CA GLY A 851 -38.24 -14.55 -13.11
C GLY A 851 -39.02 -14.23 -11.83
N TYR A 852 -39.15 -15.16 -10.88
CA TYR A 852 -39.70 -14.87 -9.55
C TYR A 852 -38.62 -14.28 -8.65
N ASP A 853 -38.85 -13.05 -8.16
CA ASP A 853 -37.98 -12.41 -7.17
C ASP A 853 -38.05 -13.14 -5.81
N ASN A 854 -36.90 -13.65 -5.37
CA ASN A 854 -36.72 -14.30 -4.05
C ASN A 854 -35.95 -13.38 -3.08
N GLY A 855 -35.74 -12.12 -3.44
CA GLY A 855 -35.01 -11.12 -2.67
C GLY A 855 -33.59 -11.61 -2.35
N ARG A 856 -33.17 -11.45 -1.09
CA ARG A 856 -31.86 -11.94 -0.60
C ARG A 856 -31.84 -13.42 -0.24
N ASN A 857 -32.95 -14.15 -0.39
CA ASN A 857 -32.99 -15.57 -0.09
C ASN A 857 -32.39 -16.35 -1.26
N ASN A 858 -31.30 -17.08 -1.00
CA ASN A 858 -30.60 -17.86 -2.00
C ASN A 858 -31.16 -19.29 -2.14
N VAL A 859 -32.21 -19.65 -1.40
CA VAL A 859 -32.88 -20.96 -1.46
C VAL A 859 -34.31 -20.82 -1.98
N TYR A 860 -34.66 -21.60 -3.00
CA TYR A 860 -35.99 -21.62 -3.62
C TYR A 860 -36.58 -23.02 -3.63
N VAL A 861 -37.88 -23.14 -3.29
CA VAL A 861 -38.64 -24.40 -3.34
C VAL A 861 -39.42 -24.45 -4.65
N PHE A 862 -39.19 -25.48 -5.46
CA PHE A 862 -39.89 -25.68 -6.73
C PHE A 862 -41.06 -26.68 -6.61
N TYR A 863 -42.09 -26.50 -7.45
CA TYR A 863 -43.33 -27.29 -7.43
C TYR A 863 -43.62 -28.03 -8.76
N GLN A 864 -42.66 -28.01 -9.68
CA GLN A 864 -42.73 -28.68 -10.98
C GLN A 864 -41.33 -29.04 -11.49
N SER A 865 -41.22 -30.13 -12.25
CA SER A 865 -39.97 -30.51 -12.93
C SER A 865 -39.67 -29.56 -14.09
N GLY A 866 -38.39 -29.24 -14.33
CA GLY A 866 -38.00 -28.42 -15.47
C GLY A 866 -36.64 -27.76 -15.31
N ALA A 867 -36.29 -26.92 -16.29
CA ALA A 867 -35.16 -26.03 -16.22
C ALA A 867 -35.52 -24.79 -15.37
N TYR A 868 -34.68 -24.48 -14.40
CA TYR A 868 -34.75 -23.26 -13.60
C TYR A 868 -33.54 -22.38 -13.92
N GLU A 869 -33.78 -21.27 -14.64
CA GLU A 869 -32.83 -20.17 -14.73
C GLU A 869 -32.80 -19.43 -13.38
N VAL A 870 -31.61 -19.16 -12.89
CA VAL A 870 -31.38 -18.34 -11.70
C VAL A 870 -30.51 -17.16 -12.09
N VAL A 871 -31.02 -15.95 -11.86
CA VAL A 871 -30.27 -14.71 -12.02
C VAL A 871 -29.90 -14.20 -10.63
N VAL A 872 -28.62 -13.89 -10.44
CA VAL A 872 -28.10 -13.26 -9.22
C VAL A 872 -27.62 -11.87 -9.56
N THR A 873 -28.12 -10.86 -8.86
CA THR A 873 -27.77 -9.45 -9.09
C THR A 873 -27.11 -8.90 -7.84
N ASP A 874 -25.92 -8.28 -7.95
CA ASP A 874 -25.26 -7.61 -6.81
C ASP A 874 -25.83 -6.20 -6.53
N SER A 875 -25.32 -5.52 -5.51
CA SER A 875 -25.78 -4.16 -5.17
C SER A 875 -25.52 -3.08 -6.22
N ASN A 876 -24.67 -3.34 -7.22
CA ASN A 876 -24.39 -2.41 -8.32
C ASN A 876 -25.18 -2.79 -9.60
N GLY A 877 -26.01 -3.83 -9.56
CA GLY A 877 -26.80 -4.30 -10.70
C GLY A 877 -26.11 -5.34 -11.56
N CYS A 878 -24.98 -5.92 -11.12
CA CYS A 878 -24.21 -6.85 -11.92
C CYS A 878 -24.81 -8.26 -11.85
N GLU A 879 -25.23 -8.79 -13.01
CA GLU A 879 -25.93 -10.07 -13.10
C GLU A 879 -25.01 -11.26 -13.43
N ALA A 880 -25.23 -12.39 -12.74
CA ALA A 880 -24.75 -13.70 -13.13
C ALA A 880 -25.93 -14.66 -13.34
N ARG A 881 -25.85 -15.51 -14.37
CA ARG A 881 -26.91 -16.44 -14.76
C ARG A 881 -26.41 -17.88 -14.76
N ALA A 882 -27.22 -18.78 -14.22
CA ALA A 882 -27.02 -20.23 -14.34
C ALA A 882 -28.37 -20.93 -14.49
N THR A 883 -28.36 -22.13 -15.07
CA THR A 883 -29.56 -22.96 -15.24
C THR A 883 -29.32 -24.33 -14.64
N ILE A 884 -30.29 -24.83 -13.86
CA ILE A 884 -30.30 -26.19 -13.31
C ILE A 884 -31.56 -26.93 -13.76
N ASN A 885 -31.42 -28.17 -14.19
CA ASN A 885 -32.55 -29.05 -14.49
C ASN A 885 -32.88 -29.87 -13.25
N VAL A 886 -34.11 -29.76 -12.76
CA VAL A 886 -34.56 -30.44 -11.54
C VAL A 886 -35.80 -31.29 -11.76
N VAL A 887 -35.94 -32.34 -10.96
CA VAL A 887 -37.10 -33.25 -10.98
C VAL A 887 -37.91 -33.04 -9.71
N PHE A 888 -39.16 -32.64 -9.85
CA PHE A 888 -40.07 -32.49 -8.72
C PHE A 888 -40.53 -33.85 -8.20
N VAL A 889 -40.29 -34.07 -6.91
CA VAL A 889 -40.73 -35.25 -6.16
C VAL A 889 -42.03 -34.89 -5.45
N ASP A 890 -43.14 -35.51 -5.87
CA ASP A 890 -44.47 -35.28 -5.30
C ASP A 890 -44.66 -36.02 -3.97
N ILE A 891 -45.76 -35.72 -3.27
CA ILE A 891 -46.13 -36.45 -2.04
C ILE A 891 -46.39 -37.94 -2.34
N THR A 892 -45.95 -38.81 -1.44
CA THR A 892 -46.23 -40.25 -1.51
C THR A 892 -47.34 -40.59 -0.55
N ILE A 893 -48.41 -41.24 -1.02
CA ILE A 893 -49.54 -41.63 -0.17
C ILE A 893 -49.57 -43.16 -0.08
N PRO A 894 -49.22 -43.76 1.07
CA PRO A 894 -49.28 -45.21 1.25
C PRO A 894 -50.73 -45.72 1.14
N ASN A 895 -50.92 -46.84 0.45
CA ASN A 895 -52.22 -47.50 0.31
C ASN A 895 -52.51 -48.52 1.44
N VAL A 896 -51.56 -48.78 2.34
CA VAL A 896 -51.66 -49.76 3.42
C VAL A 896 -50.94 -49.28 4.68
N THR A 897 -51.43 -49.71 5.85
CA THR A 897 -50.71 -49.68 7.14
C THR A 897 -50.90 -51.00 7.87
N THR A 898 -49.90 -51.41 8.65
CA THR A 898 -49.87 -52.68 9.40
C THR A 898 -49.51 -52.44 10.87
N PRO A 899 -50.41 -51.89 11.71
CA PRO A 899 -50.12 -51.60 13.11
C PRO A 899 -50.05 -52.90 13.94
N ASN A 900 -48.84 -53.43 14.10
CA ASN A 900 -48.52 -54.70 14.78
C ASN A 900 -47.35 -54.58 15.79
N ASP A 901 -46.78 -53.38 15.94
CA ASP A 901 -45.62 -53.00 16.76
C ASP A 901 -44.30 -53.69 16.37
N ASP A 902 -44.10 -54.07 15.09
CA ASP A 902 -42.84 -54.66 14.58
C ASP A 902 -41.79 -53.63 14.13
N GLY A 903 -42.18 -52.35 14.00
CA GLY A 903 -41.36 -51.23 13.58
C GLY A 903 -41.54 -50.81 12.12
N ASP A 904 -42.17 -51.65 11.29
CA ASP A 904 -42.38 -51.42 9.85
C ASP A 904 -43.85 -51.13 9.54
N ASN A 905 -44.13 -49.93 9.03
CA ASN A 905 -45.47 -49.51 8.55
C ASN A 905 -46.58 -49.52 9.63
N ASP A 906 -46.18 -49.49 10.90
CA ASP A 906 -47.03 -49.43 12.11
C ASP A 906 -47.94 -48.20 12.18
N THR A 907 -47.51 -47.10 11.55
CA THR A 907 -48.29 -45.87 11.50
C THR A 907 -48.41 -45.37 10.06
N TRP A 908 -49.57 -44.78 9.77
CA TRP A 908 -49.88 -44.26 8.44
C TRP A 908 -49.67 -42.74 8.36
N SER A 909 -48.94 -42.27 7.36
CA SER A 909 -48.82 -40.86 7.00
C SER A 909 -48.41 -40.67 5.53
N PRO A 910 -48.73 -39.52 4.91
CA PRO A 910 -48.16 -39.16 3.61
C PRO A 910 -46.67 -38.77 3.72
N GLY A 911 -45.85 -39.42 2.89
CA GLY A 911 -44.42 -39.16 2.72
C GLY A 911 -44.12 -38.02 1.75
N ASN A 912 -42.85 -37.59 1.71
CA ASN A 912 -42.36 -36.43 0.93
C ASN A 912 -43.07 -35.09 1.24
N THR A 913 -43.59 -34.95 2.46
CA THR A 913 -44.39 -33.78 2.87
C THR A 913 -43.57 -32.59 3.38
N GLN A 914 -42.23 -32.64 3.34
CA GLN A 914 -41.31 -31.65 3.95
C GLN A 914 -41.49 -30.20 3.43
N ASN A 915 -42.01 -30.01 2.22
CA ASN A 915 -42.28 -28.69 1.63
C ASN A 915 -43.68 -28.12 1.92
N TYR A 916 -44.49 -28.85 2.70
CA TYR A 916 -45.89 -28.52 2.98
C TYR A 916 -46.13 -28.38 4.49
N PRO A 917 -45.60 -27.33 5.15
CA PRO A 917 -45.71 -27.16 6.61
C PRO A 917 -47.16 -27.01 7.10
N ASN A 918 -48.04 -26.50 6.24
CA ASN A 918 -49.46 -26.30 6.55
C ASN A 918 -50.35 -27.50 6.16
N ILE A 919 -49.77 -28.62 5.72
CA ILE A 919 -50.53 -29.81 5.28
C ILE A 919 -51.50 -30.29 6.37
N THR A 920 -52.71 -30.64 5.95
CA THR A 920 -53.71 -31.30 6.81
C THR A 920 -54.14 -32.61 6.17
N THR A 921 -54.07 -33.70 6.92
CA THR A 921 -54.60 -35.00 6.51
C THR A 921 -55.71 -35.40 7.45
N ASP A 922 -56.96 -35.28 7.00
CA ASP A 922 -58.13 -35.76 7.74
C ASP A 922 -58.37 -37.23 7.38
N ILE A 923 -58.51 -38.11 8.39
CA ILE A 923 -58.77 -39.54 8.23
C ILE A 923 -60.20 -39.85 8.68
N PHE A 924 -60.91 -40.67 7.91
CA PHE A 924 -62.32 -41.03 8.12
C PHE A 924 -62.51 -42.55 8.15
N ASP A 925 -63.44 -43.01 8.98
CA ASP A 925 -63.88 -44.41 8.95
C ASP A 925 -64.85 -44.71 7.79
N ARG A 926 -65.19 -46.00 7.62
CA ARG A 926 -66.15 -46.49 6.61
C ARG A 926 -67.56 -45.88 6.66
N TYR A 927 -67.90 -45.13 7.70
CA TYR A 927 -69.18 -44.43 7.85
C TYR A 927 -69.05 -42.92 7.59
N GLY A 928 -67.88 -42.44 7.15
CA GLY A 928 -67.62 -41.02 6.86
C GLY A 928 -67.42 -40.17 8.10
N ARG A 929 -67.24 -40.76 9.29
CA ARG A 929 -66.90 -40.02 10.50
C ARG A 929 -65.41 -39.73 10.50
N LYS A 930 -65.02 -38.46 10.69
CA LYS A 930 -63.62 -38.09 10.91
C LYS A 930 -63.12 -38.66 12.24
N ILE A 931 -62.02 -39.39 12.17
CA ILE A 931 -61.38 -40.08 13.31
C ILE A 931 -60.01 -39.50 13.67
N ALA A 932 -59.29 -38.87 12.73
CA ALA A 932 -58.04 -38.16 13.01
C ALA A 932 -57.86 -36.94 12.09
N THR A 933 -57.01 -36.00 12.52
CA THR A 933 -56.46 -34.91 11.71
C THR A 933 -54.96 -34.84 11.99
N LEU A 934 -54.14 -35.13 10.98
CA LEU A 934 -52.67 -35.06 11.05
C LEU A 934 -52.15 -33.75 10.45
N ARG A 935 -51.05 -33.25 11.01
CA ARG A 935 -50.19 -32.18 10.48
C ARG A 935 -48.89 -32.75 9.91
N GLN A 936 -48.05 -31.90 9.32
CA GLN A 936 -46.74 -32.29 8.78
C GLN A 936 -45.93 -33.10 9.81
N GLY A 937 -45.37 -34.24 9.38
CA GLY A 937 -44.56 -35.12 10.22
C GLY A 937 -45.33 -35.94 11.27
N GLN A 938 -46.64 -35.79 11.39
CA GLN A 938 -47.48 -36.66 12.24
C GLN A 938 -47.91 -37.91 11.46
N SER A 939 -48.08 -39.01 12.18
CA SER A 939 -48.61 -40.27 11.67
C SER A 939 -49.72 -40.80 12.58
N TRP A 940 -50.49 -41.75 12.06
CA TRP A 940 -51.65 -42.32 12.74
C TRP A 940 -51.46 -43.81 13.02
N ASP A 941 -51.71 -44.22 14.27
CA ASP A 941 -51.49 -45.55 14.84
C ASP A 941 -52.63 -46.56 14.62
N GLY A 942 -53.63 -46.21 13.79
CA GLY A 942 -54.82 -47.04 13.59
C GLY A 942 -55.73 -47.15 14.82
N ARG A 943 -55.62 -46.24 15.79
CA ARG A 943 -56.51 -46.15 16.97
C ARG A 943 -57.45 -44.95 16.89
N TYR A 944 -58.59 -45.03 17.57
CA TYR A 944 -59.53 -43.92 17.77
C TYR A 944 -60.02 -43.91 19.22
N ASN A 945 -59.80 -42.79 19.92
CA ASN A 945 -60.01 -42.66 21.37
C ASN A 945 -59.35 -43.80 22.18
N GLY A 946 -58.13 -44.20 21.81
CA GLY A 946 -57.36 -45.29 22.43
C GLY A 946 -57.77 -46.70 22.00
N THR A 947 -58.95 -46.86 21.37
CA THR A 947 -59.45 -48.16 20.90
C THR A 947 -58.89 -48.50 19.53
N GLU A 948 -58.43 -49.73 19.35
CA GLU A 948 -58.03 -50.30 18.08
C GLU A 948 -59.19 -50.39 17.08
N LEU A 949 -58.97 -49.89 15.86
CA LEU A 949 -59.95 -49.96 14.78
C LEU A 949 -59.74 -51.20 13.90
N PRO A 950 -60.81 -51.85 13.41
CA PRO A 950 -60.71 -53.13 12.71
C PRO A 950 -60.05 -53.02 11.33
N SER A 951 -59.46 -54.13 10.86
CA SER A 951 -58.94 -54.27 9.49
C SER A 951 -60.00 -53.90 8.44
N GLY A 952 -59.56 -53.26 7.36
CA GLY A 952 -60.43 -52.75 6.28
C GLY A 952 -60.07 -51.32 5.86
N ASP A 953 -60.90 -50.75 4.98
CA ASP A 953 -60.62 -49.48 4.31
C ASP A 953 -61.01 -48.24 5.13
N TYR A 954 -60.09 -47.28 5.13
CA TYR A 954 -60.19 -45.95 5.72
C TYR A 954 -59.95 -44.90 4.65
N TRP A 955 -60.65 -43.76 4.76
CA TRP A 955 -60.58 -42.70 3.75
C TRP A 955 -59.72 -41.54 4.26
N TYR A 956 -59.00 -40.88 3.36
CA TYR A 956 -58.25 -39.66 3.66
C TYR A 956 -58.73 -38.48 2.81
N LEU A 957 -58.57 -37.28 3.37
CA LEU A 957 -58.57 -36.00 2.67
C LEU A 957 -57.28 -35.27 3.05
N ILE A 958 -56.32 -35.24 2.12
CA ILE A 958 -55.06 -34.50 2.25
C ILE A 958 -55.23 -33.15 1.55
N LYS A 959 -54.94 -32.06 2.24
CA LYS A 959 -54.85 -30.70 1.67
C LYS A 959 -53.44 -30.19 1.89
N LEU A 960 -52.72 -29.85 0.83
CA LEU A 960 -51.30 -29.45 0.90
C LEU A 960 -51.07 -28.12 1.63
N GLY A 961 -52.07 -27.23 1.66
CA GLY A 961 -52.03 -25.99 2.45
C GLY A 961 -51.01 -24.95 1.98
N ASN A 962 -50.49 -25.07 0.75
CA ASN A 962 -49.51 -24.17 0.15
C ASN A 962 -50.18 -23.35 -0.98
N PRO A 963 -50.07 -22.01 -1.01
CA PRO A 963 -50.66 -21.21 -2.09
C PRO A 963 -50.11 -21.53 -3.50
N ASN A 964 -48.86 -22.00 -3.58
CA ASN A 964 -48.18 -22.32 -4.83
C ASN A 964 -48.44 -23.76 -5.30
N ASP A 965 -49.02 -24.60 -4.43
CA ASP A 965 -49.47 -25.95 -4.74
C ASP A 965 -50.63 -26.30 -3.79
N ASN A 966 -51.83 -25.97 -4.26
CA ASN A 966 -53.08 -26.02 -3.49
C ASN A 966 -53.88 -27.32 -3.71
N ARG A 967 -53.24 -28.37 -4.24
CA ARG A 967 -53.91 -29.63 -4.57
C ARG A 967 -54.50 -30.30 -3.32
N GLU A 968 -55.63 -30.95 -3.50
CA GLU A 968 -56.28 -31.81 -2.51
C GLU A 968 -56.36 -33.24 -3.05
N PHE A 969 -56.08 -34.22 -2.20
CA PHE A 969 -56.11 -35.64 -2.54
C PHE A 969 -57.15 -36.34 -1.67
N VAL A 970 -58.03 -37.10 -2.33
CA VAL A 970 -59.03 -37.95 -1.68
C VAL A 970 -58.83 -39.37 -2.18
N GLY A 971 -58.83 -40.32 -1.25
CA GLY A 971 -58.69 -41.74 -1.55
C GLY A 971 -58.84 -42.57 -0.30
N ASN A 972 -58.51 -43.86 -0.40
CA ASN A 972 -58.54 -44.79 0.71
C ASN A 972 -57.19 -45.51 0.90
N PHE A 973 -57.01 -46.05 2.10
CA PHE A 973 -55.93 -46.96 2.46
C PHE A 973 -56.50 -48.07 3.35
N THR A 974 -55.88 -49.24 3.33
CA THR A 974 -56.36 -50.40 4.09
C THR A 974 -55.52 -50.60 5.35
N ILE A 975 -56.16 -50.75 6.50
CA ILE A 975 -55.50 -51.29 7.70
C ILE A 975 -55.50 -52.81 7.58
N TYR A 976 -54.31 -53.42 7.65
CA TYR A 976 -54.16 -54.86 7.81
C TYR A 976 -53.62 -55.17 9.22
N ARG A 977 -54.46 -55.82 10.03
CA ARG A 977 -54.08 -56.58 11.23
C ARG A 977 -54.54 -58.03 11.06
#